data_AF-A0A4R5ETB5-F1
#
_entry.id   AF-A0A4R5ETB5-F1
#
_cell.length_a   1.000
_cell.length_b   1.000
_cell.length_c   1.000
_cell.angle_alpha   90.00
_cell.angle_beta   90.00
_cell.angle_gamma   90.00
#
_symmetry.space_group_name_H-M   'P 1'
#
loop_
_entity.id
_entity.type
_entity.pdbx_description
1 polymer ?
#
loop_
_entity_poly.entity_id
_entity_poly.type
_entity_poly.pdbx_seq_one_letter_code
_entity_poly.pdbx_strand_id
1 'polypeptide(L)'
;MQSRIDELAAGMDDFAPSVDELPLGEIADDFGDPEAETVAPQAASEPAVQPEPEPAAPVATVAVIPEGWDKHSFLGMTFAVPVHWKRMSKPDDDDELIFGDINMAEKRFLGVNVTYFTPGQVDDFEDDTKSLPEEVAKGIGIDLTGAEQAFSYPDPIVAVDGRRILRKKFVLRKDDFFVYAELFYKEDFNERGGTDALGIVSMNKPEAEVAPLLERFAGTVGLEAAPEPEAQTGVDGLVNYSLPLPKGWKRQFNSSDAINFLSTPTYSASLGVNVGYRARENWSSDSEYDGAPEISRGEIFGQPATLKTGMTNEPYMQVGYSFVKALRKVYKLDKCLANGDLIVIQQYAAKSWLESTGYDSLMATMSLTLPADAIDCPVEGAATPTPATTPAPTPETASGWTTYTNSRFGTSLDYPTSHFQPAGAAPENGDGRSFVSPDRQAEVLVWGAHNALEQTPQQMMEEVRSSHTSGTVISQQADASGFTIKLLEGAKLIQQRSILDGGNVVHSLLVRYPANQDGKYGEVVQAMIASLSAPAAEAAPPTASAAVSDMEQAFWNSVKGMTRADGFEAYLQQFPNGAYAAEARQRIADLTAPAPSTDPQVELIFWQSIQSSSDPAMFQAYLDRWPNGTFAVLARLNLTRLTAVAVPPTPQPGPQPTPQVRVTPSARSYYTPARNTAERSAIMDAARVPMLQELGQRVIFLVKTLRTDGEWCFLMAEPLQPNGRKLNWYSTRFANDWANDAMSDLVMVLMHRQGSGWQVVDYVIGPTDVHWYNWIDSYGLPERLFNPG
;
A
#
# COMPACT_ATOMS: atom_id res chain seq x y z
N MET A 1 -7.36 -43.34 -32.91
CA MET A 1 -7.15 -42.10 -32.13
C MET A 1 -5.92 -41.36 -32.63
N GLN A 2 -4.77 -42.04 -32.77
CA GLN A 2 -3.58 -41.45 -33.42
C GLN A 2 -3.80 -41.05 -34.89
N SER A 3 -4.48 -41.88 -35.70
CA SER A 3 -4.77 -41.51 -37.11
C SER A 3 -5.72 -40.31 -37.26
N ARG A 4 -6.48 -39.96 -36.22
CA ARG A 4 -7.38 -38.78 -36.20
C ARG A 4 -6.64 -37.51 -35.72
N ILE A 5 -5.51 -37.70 -35.04
CA ILE A 5 -4.58 -36.63 -34.65
C ILE A 5 -3.70 -36.28 -35.85
N ASP A 6 -3.29 -37.28 -36.65
CA ASP A 6 -2.50 -37.07 -37.87
C ASP A 6 -3.34 -36.43 -39.01
N GLU A 7 -4.66 -36.68 -39.06
CA GLU A 7 -5.61 -36.01 -39.98
C GLU A 7 -5.88 -34.53 -39.60
N LEU A 8 -5.81 -34.19 -38.30
CA LEU A 8 -5.95 -32.81 -37.82
C LEU A 8 -4.65 -31.99 -37.96
N ALA A 9 -3.49 -32.66 -37.99
CA ALA A 9 -2.19 -32.02 -38.21
C ALA A 9 -1.91 -31.67 -39.68
N ALA A 10 -2.60 -32.28 -40.64
CA ALA A 10 -2.43 -32.02 -42.08
C ALA A 10 -3.27 -30.84 -42.62
N GLY A 11 -4.15 -30.24 -41.80
CA GLY A 11 -5.05 -29.15 -42.19
C GLY A 11 -4.66 -27.76 -41.69
N MET A 12 -3.47 -27.58 -41.11
CA MET A 12 -3.04 -26.34 -40.45
C MET A 12 -1.91 -25.58 -41.19
N ASP A 13 -1.74 -25.83 -42.49
CA ASP A 13 -0.68 -25.19 -43.31
C ASP A 13 -1.19 -24.05 -44.23
N ASP A 14 -2.42 -23.55 -44.06
CA ASP A 14 -3.03 -22.62 -45.04
C ASP A 14 -3.70 -21.36 -44.44
N PHE A 15 -3.15 -20.80 -43.35
CA PHE A 15 -3.52 -19.44 -42.90
C PHE A 15 -2.29 -18.65 -42.44
N ALA A 16 -1.55 -18.11 -43.40
CA ALA A 16 -0.71 -16.95 -43.21
C ALA A 16 -0.97 -15.96 -44.35
N PRO A 17 -1.67 -14.83 -44.13
CA PRO A 17 -1.48 -13.70 -45.01
C PRO A 17 -0.16 -13.02 -44.68
N SER A 18 0.70 -12.94 -45.70
CA SER A 18 1.89 -12.10 -45.76
C SER A 18 1.52 -10.64 -45.50
N VAL A 19 2.18 -10.01 -44.53
CA VAL A 19 2.11 -8.56 -44.35
C VAL A 19 3.32 -7.95 -45.05
N ASP A 20 3.08 -7.30 -46.18
CA ASP A 20 4.05 -6.39 -46.79
C ASP A 20 4.11 -5.11 -45.94
N GLU A 21 5.31 -4.76 -45.50
CA GLU A 21 5.61 -3.46 -44.88
C GLU A 21 5.57 -2.35 -45.93
N LEU A 22 4.87 -1.26 -45.64
CA LEU A 22 5.11 0.03 -46.30
C LEU A 22 5.39 1.12 -45.24
N PRO A 23 6.26 2.10 -45.55
CA PRO A 23 7.05 2.82 -44.54
C PRO A 23 6.39 4.11 -44.04
N LEU A 24 6.79 4.49 -42.82
CA LEU A 24 6.59 5.81 -42.21
C LEU A 24 7.20 6.92 -43.09
N GLY A 25 6.33 7.75 -43.66
CA GLY A 25 6.75 8.98 -44.32
C GLY A 25 5.67 9.55 -45.23
N GLU A 26 4.66 10.18 -44.64
CA GLU A 26 3.88 11.26 -45.26
C GLU A 26 2.88 11.80 -44.24
N ILE A 27 3.19 12.97 -43.68
CA ILE A 27 2.30 14.13 -43.45
C ILE A 27 3.19 15.11 -42.68
N ALA A 28 3.84 15.98 -43.44
CA ALA A 28 4.33 17.26 -42.96
C ALA A 28 3.71 18.35 -43.83
N ASP A 29 3.34 19.42 -43.15
CA ASP A 29 3.09 20.79 -43.63
C ASP A 29 1.82 21.07 -44.44
N ASP A 30 0.90 21.82 -43.82
CA ASP A 30 0.58 23.13 -44.38
C ASP A 30 0.24 24.15 -43.26
N PHE A 31 1.05 25.20 -43.19
CA PHE A 31 0.85 26.40 -42.40
C PHE A 31 0.07 27.41 -43.27
N GLY A 32 -1.08 27.87 -42.79
CA GLY A 32 -1.82 28.99 -43.40
C GLY A 32 -2.41 29.89 -42.32
N ASP A 33 -1.88 31.11 -42.23
CA ASP A 33 -2.27 32.21 -41.32
C ASP A 33 -2.82 33.39 -42.20
N PRO A 34 -3.22 34.56 -41.67
CA PRO A 34 -4.59 34.95 -41.26
C PRO A 34 -5.15 36.16 -42.05
N GLU A 35 -6.43 36.52 -41.84
CA GLU A 35 -7.05 37.87 -42.04
C GLU A 35 -8.59 37.77 -41.79
N ALA A 36 -9.40 38.78 -41.48
CA ALA A 36 -9.38 39.97 -40.62
C ALA A 36 -10.84 40.54 -40.64
N GLU A 37 -11.15 41.48 -39.73
CA GLU A 37 -12.31 42.41 -39.69
C GLU A 37 -13.65 41.92 -39.08
N THR A 38 -13.92 42.22 -37.78
CA THR A 38 -14.57 43.42 -37.17
C THR A 38 -16.08 43.53 -37.37
N VAL A 39 -16.84 43.65 -36.26
CA VAL A 39 -17.83 44.73 -35.95
C VAL A 39 -18.27 44.61 -34.48
N ALA A 40 -18.18 45.72 -33.73
CA ALA A 40 -18.82 45.95 -32.43
C ALA A 40 -20.21 46.61 -32.61
N PRO A 41 -21.08 46.66 -31.57
CA PRO A 41 -21.16 47.93 -30.85
C PRO A 41 -21.49 47.87 -29.33
N GLN A 42 -20.84 48.81 -28.64
CA GLN A 42 -21.30 49.74 -27.60
C GLN A 42 -22.06 49.31 -26.33
N ALA A 43 -21.33 49.56 -25.24
CA ALA A 43 -21.69 49.88 -23.87
C ALA A 43 -23.04 50.56 -23.60
N ALA A 44 -23.73 50.03 -22.59
CA ALA A 44 -24.67 50.76 -21.75
C ALA A 44 -24.40 50.43 -20.26
N SER A 45 -24.55 51.47 -19.45
CA SER A 45 -24.14 51.71 -18.07
C SER A 45 -24.78 50.82 -16.99
N GLU A 46 -23.97 50.50 -15.97
CA GLU A 46 -24.31 49.85 -14.69
C GLU A 46 -25.39 50.59 -13.87
N PRO A 47 -26.17 49.83 -13.08
CA PRO A 47 -26.63 50.30 -11.78
C PRO A 47 -26.15 49.40 -10.62
N ALA A 48 -26.01 50.06 -9.48
CA ALA A 48 -25.44 49.60 -8.23
C ALA A 48 -25.99 48.27 -7.67
N VAL A 49 -25.04 47.43 -7.20
CA VAL A 49 -25.25 46.17 -6.49
C VAL A 49 -25.85 46.43 -5.11
N GLN A 50 -27.03 45.88 -4.86
CA GLN A 50 -27.57 45.66 -3.50
C GLN A 50 -26.91 44.40 -2.91
N PRO A 51 -26.67 44.33 -1.59
CA PRO A 51 -26.07 43.15 -0.97
C PRO A 51 -26.98 41.93 -1.15
N GLU A 52 -26.43 40.94 -1.86
CA GLU A 52 -27.03 39.63 -2.10
C GLU A 52 -27.22 38.89 -0.76
N PRO A 53 -28.37 38.23 -0.52
CA PRO A 53 -28.54 37.39 0.66
C PRO A 53 -27.55 36.21 0.60
N GLU A 54 -27.11 35.73 1.76
CA GLU A 54 -26.20 34.59 1.93
C GLU A 54 -26.44 33.48 0.88
N PRO A 55 -25.38 32.90 0.29
CA PRO A 55 -25.56 31.84 -0.69
C PRO A 55 -26.29 30.69 0.00
N ALA A 56 -27.51 30.42 -0.44
CA ALA A 56 -28.19 29.18 -0.11
C ALA A 56 -27.26 28.03 -0.52
N ALA A 57 -27.14 27.04 0.37
CA ALA A 57 -26.42 25.79 0.14
C ALA A 57 -26.65 25.30 -1.31
N PRO A 58 -25.62 24.74 -1.99
CA PRO A 58 -25.75 24.33 -3.38
C PRO A 58 -26.87 23.32 -3.52
N VAL A 59 -28.02 23.79 -4.03
CA VAL A 59 -29.18 22.95 -4.28
C VAL A 59 -28.77 22.02 -5.43
N ALA A 60 -28.71 20.71 -5.13
CA ALA A 60 -28.53 19.65 -6.10
C ALA A 60 -29.37 19.95 -7.36
N THR A 61 -28.81 19.67 -8.55
CA THR A 61 -29.51 19.72 -9.84
C THR A 61 -30.96 19.27 -9.65
N VAL A 62 -31.91 20.21 -9.72
CA VAL A 62 -33.34 19.87 -9.56
C VAL A 62 -33.77 19.22 -10.85
N ALA A 63 -33.44 17.94 -10.99
CA ALA A 63 -34.09 17.10 -11.97
C ALA A 63 -35.60 17.14 -11.67
N VAL A 64 -36.40 17.48 -12.67
CA VAL A 64 -37.85 17.49 -12.53
C VAL A 64 -38.30 16.06 -12.32
N ILE A 65 -38.66 15.72 -11.07
CA ILE A 65 -39.11 14.38 -10.71
C ILE A 65 -40.49 14.15 -11.35
N PRO A 66 -40.67 13.13 -12.20
CA PRO A 66 -41.96 12.86 -12.80
C PRO A 66 -43.02 12.53 -11.74
N GLU A 67 -44.29 12.85 -12.03
CA GLU A 67 -45.40 12.50 -11.14
C GLU A 67 -45.46 10.97 -10.93
N GLY A 68 -45.57 10.54 -9.66
CA GLY A 68 -45.59 9.13 -9.28
C GLY A 68 -44.21 8.44 -9.23
N TRP A 69 -43.12 9.22 -9.09
CA TRP A 69 -41.76 8.72 -8.92
C TRP A 69 -41.16 9.21 -7.60
N ASP A 70 -40.38 8.35 -6.95
CA ASP A 70 -39.62 8.67 -5.74
C ASP A 70 -38.16 8.96 -6.10
N LYS A 71 -37.61 10.02 -5.49
CA LYS A 71 -36.19 10.38 -5.63
C LYS A 71 -35.34 9.55 -4.66
N HIS A 72 -34.21 9.08 -5.15
CA HIS A 72 -33.21 8.32 -4.42
C HIS A 72 -31.83 8.96 -4.55
N SER A 73 -30.98 8.63 -3.57
CA SER A 73 -29.61 9.10 -3.42
C SER A 73 -28.77 7.93 -2.90
N PHE A 74 -27.71 7.58 -3.61
CA PHE A 74 -26.83 6.46 -3.24
C PHE A 74 -25.48 6.60 -3.93
N LEU A 75 -24.39 6.32 -3.21
CA LEU A 75 -23.00 6.47 -3.69
C LEU A 75 -22.78 7.82 -4.41
N GLY A 76 -23.30 8.93 -3.88
CA GLY A 76 -23.14 10.27 -4.46
C GLY A 76 -23.87 10.50 -5.80
N MET A 77 -24.71 9.56 -6.24
CA MET A 77 -25.57 9.70 -7.42
C MET A 77 -27.03 9.94 -6.97
N THR A 78 -27.74 10.76 -7.72
CA THR A 78 -29.18 10.99 -7.55
C THR A 78 -29.93 10.46 -8.77
N PHE A 79 -31.09 9.86 -8.54
CA PHE A 79 -31.96 9.32 -9.59
C PHE A 79 -33.39 9.21 -9.05
N ALA A 80 -34.38 8.97 -9.91
CA ALA A 80 -35.73 8.66 -9.45
C ALA A 80 -36.23 7.37 -10.09
N VAL A 81 -37.11 6.65 -9.39
CA VAL A 81 -37.78 5.46 -9.91
C VAL A 81 -39.29 5.53 -9.66
N PRO A 82 -40.14 4.86 -10.45
CA PRO A 82 -41.56 4.79 -10.18
C PRO A 82 -41.87 4.20 -8.80
N VAL A 83 -42.84 4.78 -8.08
CA VAL A 83 -43.22 4.38 -6.71
C VAL A 83 -43.64 2.90 -6.57
N HIS A 84 -44.03 2.26 -7.67
CA HIS A 84 -44.48 0.86 -7.67
C HIS A 84 -43.32 -0.13 -7.89
N TRP A 85 -42.11 0.34 -8.18
CA TRP A 85 -40.93 -0.53 -8.29
C TRP A 85 -40.51 -1.04 -6.92
N LYS A 86 -40.12 -2.32 -6.88
CA LYS A 86 -39.70 -2.96 -5.62
C LYS A 86 -38.20 -2.77 -5.43
N ARG A 87 -37.78 -2.40 -4.22
CA ARG A 87 -36.37 -2.52 -3.81
C ARG A 87 -36.02 -4.00 -3.73
N MET A 88 -34.93 -4.40 -4.37
CA MET A 88 -34.48 -5.79 -4.47
C MET A 88 -33.17 -6.03 -3.71
N SER A 89 -32.35 -5.00 -3.48
CA SER A 89 -31.21 -5.10 -2.56
C SER A 89 -31.65 -5.12 -1.10
N LYS A 90 -30.79 -5.61 -0.21
CA LYS A 90 -31.10 -5.61 1.23
C LYS A 90 -31.12 -4.17 1.75
N PRO A 91 -31.93 -3.86 2.78
CA PRO A 91 -31.93 -2.54 3.40
C PRO A 91 -30.54 -2.07 3.87
N ASP A 92 -29.73 -3.03 4.33
CA ASP A 92 -28.42 -2.80 4.96
C ASP A 92 -27.22 -2.96 3.98
N ASP A 93 -27.46 -3.17 2.68
CA ASP A 93 -26.38 -3.06 1.67
C ASP A 93 -25.95 -1.60 1.53
N ASP A 94 -24.67 -1.33 1.77
CA ASP A 94 -24.04 -0.02 1.69
C ASP A 94 -23.25 0.21 0.38
N ASP A 95 -23.11 -0.84 -0.43
CA ASP A 95 -22.38 -0.83 -1.71
C ASP A 95 -23.27 -1.10 -2.94
N GLU A 96 -24.52 -1.53 -2.75
CA GLU A 96 -25.44 -1.83 -3.84
C GLU A 96 -26.90 -1.42 -3.55
N LEU A 97 -27.51 -0.72 -4.52
CA LEU A 97 -28.91 -0.35 -4.48
C LEU A 97 -29.65 -0.76 -5.76
N ILE A 98 -30.61 -1.68 -5.63
CA ILE A 98 -31.35 -2.22 -6.77
C ILE A 98 -32.85 -1.98 -6.63
N PHE A 99 -33.48 -1.46 -7.69
CA PHE A 99 -34.94 -1.39 -7.83
C PHE A 99 -35.39 -2.02 -9.14
N GLY A 100 -36.60 -2.58 -9.18
CA GLY A 100 -37.16 -3.03 -10.45
C GLY A 100 -38.56 -3.62 -10.38
N ASP A 101 -39.05 -3.95 -11.57
CA ASP A 101 -40.25 -4.73 -11.85
C ASP A 101 -39.83 -6.01 -12.57
N ILE A 102 -40.01 -7.14 -11.89
CA ILE A 102 -39.64 -8.47 -12.40
C ILE A 102 -40.91 -9.31 -12.55
N ASN A 103 -41.13 -9.82 -13.76
CA ASN A 103 -42.05 -10.91 -14.02
C ASN A 103 -41.27 -12.14 -14.50
N MET A 104 -40.94 -13.03 -13.57
CA MET A 104 -40.17 -14.24 -13.84
C MET A 104 -40.92 -15.24 -14.74
N ALA A 105 -42.26 -15.25 -14.73
CA ALA A 105 -43.06 -16.14 -15.56
C ALA A 105 -42.96 -15.76 -17.05
N GLU A 106 -42.93 -14.46 -17.33
CA GLU A 106 -42.78 -13.91 -18.68
C GLU A 106 -41.32 -13.62 -19.05
N LYS A 107 -40.37 -13.88 -18.13
CA LYS A 107 -38.95 -13.52 -18.26
C LYS A 107 -38.77 -12.04 -18.63
N ARG A 108 -39.56 -11.17 -18.02
CA ARG A 108 -39.51 -9.71 -18.22
C ARG A 108 -38.84 -9.07 -17.02
N PHE A 109 -37.87 -8.22 -17.31
CA PHE A 109 -37.12 -7.50 -16.30
C PHE A 109 -37.00 -6.04 -16.71
N LEU A 110 -37.22 -5.14 -15.76
CA LEU A 110 -36.85 -3.75 -15.87
C LEU A 110 -36.37 -3.29 -14.50
N GLY A 111 -35.13 -2.84 -14.41
CA GLY A 111 -34.57 -2.45 -13.13
C GLY A 111 -33.36 -1.56 -13.26
N VAL A 112 -33.03 -0.92 -12.13
CA VAL A 112 -31.86 -0.08 -11.94
C VAL A 112 -30.97 -0.70 -10.87
N ASN A 113 -29.67 -0.54 -11.04
CA ASN A 113 -28.64 -0.93 -10.10
C ASN A 113 -27.69 0.26 -9.93
N VAL A 114 -27.48 0.71 -8.70
CA VAL A 114 -26.36 1.61 -8.36
C VAL A 114 -25.35 0.80 -7.58
N THR A 115 -24.10 0.78 -8.06
CA THR A 115 -23.01 0.07 -7.40
C THR A 115 -21.66 0.70 -7.75
N TYR A 116 -20.62 0.27 -7.04
CA TYR A 116 -19.24 0.69 -7.26
C TYR A 116 -18.58 -0.17 -8.35
N PHE A 117 -17.94 0.49 -9.32
CA PHE A 117 -17.15 -0.15 -10.39
C PHE A 117 -15.66 0.07 -10.12
N THR A 118 -14.89 -1.01 -9.99
CA THR A 118 -13.42 -0.99 -9.94
C THR A 118 -12.83 -0.45 -11.25
N PRO A 119 -11.56 0.00 -11.26
CA PRO A 119 -10.88 0.40 -12.49
C PRO A 119 -11.04 -0.63 -13.62
N GLY A 120 -11.39 -0.17 -14.82
CA GLY A 120 -11.58 -1.00 -16.01
C GLY A 120 -12.96 -1.64 -16.17
N GLN A 121 -13.80 -1.77 -15.12
CA GLN A 121 -15.11 -2.41 -15.24
C GLN A 121 -16.11 -1.64 -16.14
N VAL A 122 -15.92 -0.33 -16.29
CA VAL A 122 -16.72 0.47 -17.23
C VAL A 122 -16.43 0.10 -18.69
N ASP A 123 -15.22 -0.37 -18.97
CA ASP A 123 -14.83 -0.83 -20.30
C ASP A 123 -15.26 -2.28 -20.53
N ASP A 124 -15.20 -3.13 -19.49
CA ASP A 124 -15.75 -4.48 -19.51
C ASP A 124 -17.25 -4.51 -19.84
N PHE A 125 -18.02 -3.48 -19.46
CA PHE A 125 -19.46 -3.37 -19.79
C PHE A 125 -19.74 -3.53 -21.30
N GLU A 126 -18.91 -2.95 -22.18
CA GLU A 126 -19.09 -3.08 -23.63
C GLU A 126 -18.75 -4.49 -24.13
N ASP A 127 -17.73 -5.12 -23.55
CA ASP A 127 -17.32 -6.46 -23.94
C ASP A 127 -18.29 -7.53 -23.43
N ASP A 128 -18.79 -7.38 -22.20
CA ASP A 128 -19.82 -8.25 -21.62
C ASP A 128 -21.11 -8.16 -22.43
N THR A 129 -21.54 -6.95 -22.81
CA THR A 129 -22.79 -6.75 -23.56
C THR A 129 -22.72 -7.25 -25.02
N LYS A 130 -21.53 -7.30 -25.65
CA LYS A 130 -21.34 -7.94 -26.98
C LYS A 130 -21.59 -9.45 -26.96
N SER A 131 -21.34 -10.12 -25.83
CA SER A 131 -21.50 -11.58 -25.69
C SER A 131 -22.93 -12.02 -25.33
N LEU A 132 -23.80 -11.07 -24.98
CA LEU A 132 -25.17 -11.31 -24.55
C LEU A 132 -26.02 -12.20 -25.49
N PRO A 133 -25.95 -12.09 -26.84
CA PRO A 133 -26.76 -12.95 -27.69
C PRO A 133 -26.54 -14.45 -27.43
N GLU A 134 -25.29 -14.88 -27.18
CA GLU A 134 -24.98 -16.28 -26.90
C GLU A 134 -25.39 -16.71 -25.49
N GLU A 135 -25.21 -15.84 -24.50
CA GLU A 135 -25.51 -16.14 -23.10
C GLU A 135 -27.02 -16.12 -22.81
N VAL A 136 -27.72 -15.11 -23.32
CA VAL A 136 -29.17 -14.98 -23.21
C VAL A 136 -29.85 -16.11 -23.98
N ALA A 137 -29.39 -16.47 -25.18
CA ALA A 137 -29.95 -17.61 -25.91
C ALA A 137 -29.88 -18.93 -25.13
N LYS A 138 -28.79 -19.17 -24.40
CA LYS A 138 -28.62 -20.36 -23.54
C LYS A 138 -29.50 -20.32 -22.29
N GLY A 139 -29.71 -19.15 -21.68
CA GLY A 139 -30.43 -19.01 -20.41
C GLY A 139 -31.96 -18.90 -20.53
N ILE A 140 -32.47 -18.20 -21.54
CA ILE A 140 -33.91 -17.96 -21.69
C ILE A 140 -34.57 -18.71 -22.86
N GLY A 141 -33.79 -19.41 -23.69
CA GLY A 141 -34.30 -20.25 -24.77
C GLY A 141 -34.88 -19.46 -25.94
N ILE A 142 -34.39 -18.24 -26.17
CA ILE A 142 -34.76 -17.39 -27.31
C ILE A 142 -33.61 -17.42 -28.31
N ASP A 143 -33.92 -17.69 -29.59
CA ASP A 143 -32.92 -17.63 -30.66
C ASP A 143 -32.64 -16.18 -31.04
N LEU A 144 -31.47 -15.68 -30.65
CA LEU A 144 -30.99 -14.34 -30.95
C LEU A 144 -30.03 -14.31 -32.15
N THR A 145 -29.97 -15.39 -32.94
CA THR A 145 -29.18 -15.43 -34.17
C THR A 145 -29.63 -14.32 -35.12
N GLY A 146 -28.70 -13.45 -35.51
CA GLY A 146 -28.97 -12.29 -36.39
C GLY A 146 -29.67 -11.11 -35.69
N ALA A 147 -29.66 -11.03 -34.36
CA ALA A 147 -30.11 -9.85 -33.64
C ALA A 147 -29.27 -8.62 -33.99
N GLU A 148 -29.92 -7.46 -34.11
CA GLU A 148 -29.26 -6.18 -34.32
C GLU A 148 -28.74 -5.65 -32.98
N GLN A 149 -27.46 -5.28 -32.91
CA GLN A 149 -26.82 -4.70 -31.74
C GLN A 149 -26.31 -3.30 -32.06
N ALA A 150 -26.55 -2.34 -31.17
CA ALA A 150 -26.10 -0.97 -31.33
C ALA A 150 -25.55 -0.40 -30.01
N PHE A 151 -24.34 0.17 -30.08
CA PHE A 151 -23.76 0.99 -29.02
C PHE A 151 -23.82 2.47 -29.39
N SER A 152 -24.08 3.30 -28.39
CA SER A 152 -24.04 4.76 -28.52
C SER A 152 -23.51 5.39 -27.25
N TYR A 153 -22.93 6.58 -27.40
CA TYR A 153 -22.34 7.37 -26.31
C TYR A 153 -23.09 8.70 -26.22
N PRO A 154 -24.19 8.77 -25.44
CA PRO A 154 -24.93 10.00 -25.26
C PRO A 154 -24.08 11.11 -24.63
N ASP A 155 -24.49 12.36 -24.84
CA ASP A 155 -23.84 13.50 -24.21
C ASP A 155 -23.82 13.37 -22.67
N PRO A 156 -22.69 13.72 -22.02
CA PRO A 156 -22.58 13.69 -20.57
C PRO A 156 -23.58 14.61 -19.87
N ILE A 157 -24.05 14.19 -18.70
CA ILE A 157 -24.83 15.05 -17.82
C ILE A 157 -23.83 15.87 -17.00
N VAL A 158 -23.96 17.20 -17.02
CA VAL A 158 -23.08 18.12 -16.29
C VAL A 158 -23.85 18.67 -15.08
N ALA A 159 -23.33 18.44 -13.88
CA ALA A 159 -23.86 18.99 -12.65
C ALA A 159 -23.55 20.49 -12.53
N VAL A 160 -24.26 21.19 -11.64
CA VAL A 160 -24.12 22.65 -11.43
C VAL A 160 -22.68 23.04 -11.04
N ASP A 161 -21.98 22.17 -10.32
CA ASP A 161 -20.59 22.36 -9.90
C ASP A 161 -19.55 21.94 -10.96
N GLY A 162 -20.01 21.58 -12.16
CA GLY A 162 -19.16 21.19 -13.28
C GLY A 162 -18.76 19.71 -13.30
N ARG A 163 -19.09 18.90 -12.29
CA ARG A 163 -18.84 17.45 -12.32
C ARG A 163 -19.70 16.78 -13.40
N ARG A 164 -19.17 15.73 -14.03
CA ARG A 164 -19.78 15.09 -15.20
C ARG A 164 -20.16 13.64 -14.92
N ILE A 165 -21.30 13.23 -15.45
CA ILE A 165 -21.74 11.83 -15.54
C ILE A 165 -21.66 11.43 -17.01
N LEU A 166 -20.79 10.48 -17.30
CA LEU A 166 -20.61 9.89 -18.62
C LEU A 166 -21.62 8.78 -18.86
N ARG A 167 -21.94 8.51 -20.13
CA ARG A 167 -23.03 7.59 -20.52
C ARG A 167 -22.59 6.61 -21.61
N LYS A 168 -22.91 5.33 -21.40
CA LYS A 168 -22.77 4.27 -22.42
C LYS A 168 -24.12 3.56 -22.57
N LYS A 169 -24.64 3.49 -23.80
CA LYS A 169 -25.94 2.88 -24.10
C LYS A 169 -25.78 1.73 -25.07
N PHE A 170 -26.42 0.61 -24.74
CA PHE A 170 -26.50 -0.61 -25.53
C PHE A 170 -27.96 -0.98 -25.81
N VAL A 171 -28.23 -1.38 -27.05
CA VAL A 171 -29.54 -1.89 -27.47
C VAL A 171 -29.35 -3.16 -28.29
N LEU A 172 -30.17 -4.18 -28.02
CA LEU A 172 -30.28 -5.40 -28.81
C LEU A 172 -31.72 -5.62 -29.25
N ARG A 173 -31.93 -5.86 -30.55
CA ARG A 173 -33.25 -6.08 -31.16
C ARG A 173 -33.31 -7.39 -31.93
N LYS A 174 -34.37 -8.16 -31.71
CA LYS A 174 -34.74 -9.31 -32.53
C LYS A 174 -36.25 -9.49 -32.54
N ASP A 175 -36.89 -9.19 -33.67
CA ASP A 175 -38.35 -9.24 -33.81
C ASP A 175 -39.05 -8.44 -32.67
N ASP A 176 -39.86 -9.07 -31.82
CA ASP A 176 -40.51 -8.43 -30.65
C ASP A 176 -39.62 -8.44 -29.39
N PHE A 177 -38.44 -9.06 -29.43
CA PHE A 177 -37.50 -9.11 -28.32
C PHE A 177 -36.58 -7.88 -28.32
N PHE A 178 -36.54 -7.20 -27.18
CA PHE A 178 -35.81 -5.96 -26.99
C PHE A 178 -35.03 -6.01 -25.67
N VAL A 179 -33.75 -5.66 -25.74
CA VAL A 179 -32.90 -5.40 -24.57
C VAL A 179 -32.36 -3.99 -24.66
N TYR A 180 -32.48 -3.28 -23.55
CA TYR A 180 -31.88 -1.97 -23.33
C TYR A 180 -30.96 -2.05 -22.13
N ALA A 181 -29.75 -1.54 -22.25
CA ALA A 181 -28.90 -1.28 -21.11
C ALA A 181 -28.28 0.12 -21.26
N GLU A 182 -28.28 0.89 -20.20
CA GLU A 182 -27.54 2.16 -20.16
C GLU A 182 -26.82 2.31 -18.84
N LEU A 183 -25.55 2.67 -18.93
CA LEU A 183 -24.65 2.90 -17.83
C LEU A 183 -24.39 4.40 -17.71
N PHE A 184 -24.62 4.93 -16.51
CA PHE A 184 -24.30 6.29 -16.08
C PHE A 184 -23.19 6.19 -15.05
N TYR A 185 -22.04 6.84 -15.25
CA TYR A 185 -20.92 6.72 -14.31
C TYR A 185 -20.22 8.07 -14.12
N LYS A 186 -19.66 8.29 -12.94
CA LYS A 186 -18.94 9.53 -12.65
C LYS A 186 -17.66 9.58 -13.49
N GLU A 187 -17.36 10.75 -14.05
CA GLU A 187 -16.09 10.98 -14.75
C GLU A 187 -14.90 10.94 -13.78
N ASP A 188 -15.12 11.37 -12.53
CA ASP A 188 -14.10 11.36 -11.48
C ASP A 188 -14.04 10.00 -10.77
N PHE A 189 -12.83 9.57 -10.41
CA PHE A 189 -12.63 8.42 -9.52
C PHE A 189 -12.93 8.78 -8.07
N ASN A 190 -13.49 7.82 -7.33
CA ASN A 190 -13.67 7.93 -5.89
C ASN A 190 -12.36 7.55 -5.15
N GLU A 191 -12.37 7.66 -3.81
CA GLU A 191 -11.21 7.33 -2.97
C GLU A 191 -10.72 5.88 -3.12
N ARG A 192 -11.58 4.97 -3.61
CA ARG A 192 -11.26 3.57 -3.88
C ARG A 192 -10.64 3.37 -5.28
N GLY A 193 -10.33 4.44 -6.00
CA GLY A 193 -9.73 4.42 -7.34
C GLY A 193 -10.68 4.00 -8.47
N GLY A 194 -11.92 3.62 -8.16
CA GLY A 194 -12.94 3.24 -9.14
C GLY A 194 -13.97 4.35 -9.35
N THR A 195 -15.08 4.06 -10.02
CA THR A 195 -16.18 5.02 -10.22
C THR A 195 -17.50 4.45 -9.72
N ASP A 196 -18.36 5.30 -9.18
CA ASP A 196 -19.71 4.89 -8.84
C ASP A 196 -20.57 4.97 -10.10
N ALA A 197 -21.35 3.91 -10.34
CA ALA A 197 -22.12 3.78 -11.55
C ALA A 197 -23.56 3.38 -11.26
N LEU A 198 -24.46 3.91 -12.08
CA LEU A 198 -25.87 3.59 -12.13
C LEU A 198 -26.15 2.92 -13.48
N GLY A 199 -26.51 1.65 -13.45
CA GLY A 199 -27.00 0.90 -14.59
C GLY A 199 -28.53 0.83 -14.62
N ILE A 200 -29.14 0.97 -15.79
CA ILE A 200 -30.54 0.61 -16.03
C ILE A 200 -30.61 -0.46 -17.11
N VAL A 201 -31.37 -1.52 -16.86
CA VAL A 201 -31.52 -2.65 -17.79
C VAL A 201 -33.00 -3.00 -17.97
N SER A 202 -33.41 -3.15 -19.22
CA SER A 202 -34.70 -3.69 -19.63
C SER A 202 -34.49 -4.91 -20.50
N MET A 203 -35.23 -5.99 -20.25
CA MET A 203 -35.18 -7.21 -21.05
C MET A 203 -36.60 -7.72 -21.34
N ASN A 204 -36.82 -8.12 -22.60
CA ASN A 204 -38.03 -8.82 -23.07
C ASN A 204 -39.35 -8.02 -22.90
N LYS A 205 -39.25 -6.69 -22.76
CA LYS A 205 -40.40 -5.76 -22.76
C LYS A 205 -40.45 -5.01 -24.08
N PRO A 206 -41.64 -4.72 -24.65
CA PRO A 206 -41.76 -4.00 -25.92
C PRO A 206 -41.11 -2.61 -25.86
N GLU A 207 -40.31 -2.26 -26.86
CA GLU A 207 -39.60 -0.98 -26.91
C GLU A 207 -40.55 0.22 -26.77
N ALA A 208 -41.74 0.16 -27.39
CA ALA A 208 -42.74 1.22 -27.34
C ALA A 208 -43.29 1.49 -25.92
N GLU A 209 -43.24 0.49 -25.02
CA GLU A 209 -43.66 0.66 -23.62
C GLU A 209 -42.52 1.26 -22.78
N VAL A 210 -41.29 0.84 -23.05
CA VAL A 210 -40.15 1.11 -22.17
C VAL A 210 -39.38 2.37 -22.56
N ALA A 211 -39.25 2.70 -23.85
CA ALA A 211 -38.46 3.84 -24.31
C ALA A 211 -38.87 5.18 -23.65
N PRO A 212 -40.17 5.54 -23.52
CA PRO A 212 -40.57 6.78 -22.84
C PRO A 212 -40.29 6.76 -21.33
N LEU A 213 -40.23 5.58 -20.71
CA LEU A 213 -39.87 5.45 -19.31
C LEU A 213 -38.36 5.69 -19.12
N LEU A 214 -37.52 5.11 -19.99
CA LEU A 214 -36.07 5.24 -19.93
C LEU A 214 -35.59 6.67 -20.20
N GLU A 215 -36.22 7.37 -21.15
CA GLU A 215 -35.92 8.79 -21.40
C GLU A 215 -36.25 9.65 -20.18
N ARG A 216 -37.40 9.41 -19.53
CA ARG A 216 -37.76 10.10 -18.28
C ARG A 216 -36.77 9.77 -17.17
N PHE A 217 -36.39 8.50 -17.02
CA PHE A 217 -35.40 8.07 -16.03
C PHE A 217 -34.05 8.77 -16.23
N ALA A 218 -33.52 8.79 -17.46
CA ALA A 218 -32.25 9.46 -17.78
C ALA A 218 -32.29 10.96 -17.42
N GLY A 219 -33.45 11.61 -17.57
CA GLY A 219 -33.66 13.00 -17.14
C GLY A 219 -33.67 13.22 -15.62
N THR A 220 -33.72 12.15 -14.82
CA THR A 220 -33.65 12.20 -13.35
C THR A 220 -32.27 11.96 -12.76
N VAL A 221 -31.32 11.52 -13.58
CA VAL A 221 -29.96 11.16 -13.13
C VAL A 221 -29.12 12.41 -12.89
N GLY A 222 -28.45 12.48 -11.75
CA GLY A 222 -27.60 13.60 -11.35
C GLY A 222 -26.61 13.23 -10.25
N LEU A 223 -25.91 14.22 -9.70
CA LEU A 223 -24.96 14.05 -8.59
C LEU A 223 -25.52 14.70 -7.32
N GLU A 224 -25.19 14.11 -6.16
CA GLU A 224 -25.36 14.77 -4.86
C GLU A 224 -24.48 16.02 -4.78
N ALA A 225 -24.82 17.00 -3.94
CA ALA A 225 -23.94 18.16 -3.70
C ALA A 225 -22.57 17.70 -3.21
N ALA A 226 -21.50 18.38 -3.64
CA ALA A 226 -20.17 18.12 -3.11
C ALA A 226 -20.14 18.39 -1.59
N PRO A 227 -19.40 17.60 -0.79
CA PRO A 227 -19.23 17.90 0.62
C PRO A 227 -18.53 19.26 0.80
N GLU A 228 -18.93 19.99 1.84
CA GLU A 228 -18.30 21.27 2.19
C GLU A 228 -16.81 21.07 2.51
N PRO A 229 -15.91 22.00 2.13
CA PRO A 229 -14.49 21.86 2.41
C PRO A 229 -14.19 21.84 3.91
N GLU A 230 -13.62 20.76 4.41
CA GLU A 230 -13.18 20.63 5.79
C GLU A 230 -11.73 21.11 5.95
N ALA A 231 -11.50 22.06 6.85
CA ALA A 231 -10.17 22.55 7.16
C ALA A 231 -9.32 21.49 7.88
N GLN A 232 -8.09 21.33 7.44
CA GLN A 232 -7.12 20.37 7.95
C GLN A 232 -5.80 21.07 8.29
N THR A 233 -5.03 20.42 9.17
CA THR A 233 -3.67 20.85 9.52
C THR A 233 -2.66 19.72 9.31
N GLY A 234 -1.41 20.08 9.03
CA GLY A 234 -0.30 19.15 8.82
C GLY A 234 1.00 19.73 9.37
N VAL A 235 1.92 18.82 9.75
CA VAL A 235 3.22 19.16 10.36
C VAL A 235 3.04 20.10 11.55
N ASP A 236 2.39 19.60 12.60
CA ASP A 236 2.12 20.33 13.86
C ASP A 236 1.52 21.74 13.65
N GLY A 237 0.59 21.86 12.70
CA GLY A 237 -0.11 23.11 12.40
C GLY A 237 0.60 24.06 11.43
N LEU A 238 1.77 23.68 10.92
CA LEU A 238 2.55 24.49 9.97
C LEU A 238 1.85 24.63 8.60
N VAL A 239 1.14 23.59 8.16
CA VAL A 239 0.44 23.56 6.86
C VAL A 239 -1.06 23.47 7.09
N ASN A 240 -1.80 24.45 6.58
CA ASN A 240 -3.26 24.43 6.55
C ASN A 240 -3.72 24.08 5.13
N TYR A 241 -4.67 23.15 5.00
CA TYR A 241 -5.23 22.74 3.70
C TYR A 241 -6.69 22.31 3.86
N SER A 242 -7.44 22.13 2.76
CA SER A 242 -8.84 21.70 2.81
C SER A 242 -9.04 20.31 2.19
N LEU A 243 -10.01 19.56 2.71
CA LEU A 243 -10.53 18.33 2.10
C LEU A 243 -11.96 18.53 1.59
N PRO A 244 -12.34 17.97 0.44
CA PRO A 244 -11.50 17.18 -0.47
C PRO A 244 -10.41 18.03 -1.13
N LEU A 245 -9.27 17.41 -1.45
CA LEU A 245 -8.22 18.08 -2.21
C LEU A 245 -8.72 18.42 -3.62
N PRO A 246 -8.12 19.43 -4.29
CA PRO A 246 -8.42 19.72 -5.68
C PRO A 246 -8.28 18.48 -6.57
N LYS A 247 -9.12 18.41 -7.62
CA LYS A 247 -9.09 17.33 -8.61
C LYS A 247 -7.66 17.06 -9.09
N GLY A 248 -7.28 15.79 -9.10
CA GLY A 248 -5.94 15.36 -9.51
C GLY A 248 -4.90 15.38 -8.39
N TRP A 249 -5.29 15.52 -7.11
CA TRP A 249 -4.36 15.46 -5.97
C TRP A 249 -4.81 14.49 -4.88
N LYS A 250 -3.85 13.81 -4.26
CA LYS A 250 -4.04 13.04 -3.03
C LYS A 250 -2.97 13.36 -2.00
N ARG A 251 -3.29 13.22 -0.72
CA ARG A 251 -2.30 13.27 0.38
C ARG A 251 -1.65 11.90 0.51
N GLN A 252 -0.33 11.82 0.36
CA GLN A 252 0.41 10.57 0.53
C GLN A 252 0.53 10.18 2.00
N PHE A 253 1.01 11.11 2.83
CA PHE A 253 1.17 10.93 4.27
C PHE A 253 1.16 12.29 4.96
N ASN A 254 0.89 12.26 6.27
CA ASN A 254 1.04 13.39 7.19
C ASN A 254 1.62 12.84 8.50
N SER A 255 2.71 13.45 8.96
CA SER A 255 3.47 13.07 10.15
C SER A 255 3.95 14.32 10.87
N SER A 256 4.49 14.18 12.07
CA SER A 256 4.98 15.32 12.87
C SER A 256 6.10 16.10 12.18
N ASP A 257 6.90 15.45 11.35
CA ASP A 257 8.06 16.07 10.70
C ASP A 257 7.91 16.26 9.18
N ALA A 258 6.83 15.77 8.56
CA ALA A 258 6.57 15.97 7.14
C ALA A 258 5.12 15.68 6.70
N ILE A 259 4.69 16.38 5.65
CA ILE A 259 3.47 16.11 4.88
C ILE A 259 3.80 16.09 3.40
N ASN A 260 3.18 15.19 2.62
CA ASN A 260 3.42 15.09 1.19
C ASN A 260 2.11 14.85 0.40
N PHE A 261 2.02 15.48 -0.77
CA PHE A 261 0.90 15.41 -1.71
C PHE A 261 1.39 14.94 -3.07
N LEU A 262 0.59 14.12 -3.77
CA LEU A 262 0.91 13.57 -5.09
C LEU A 262 -0.18 13.89 -6.09
N SER A 263 0.22 14.10 -7.34
CA SER A 263 -0.74 14.14 -8.43
C SER A 263 -1.39 12.77 -8.66
N THR A 264 -2.61 12.76 -9.17
CA THR A 264 -3.39 11.57 -9.54
C THR A 264 -4.07 11.78 -10.91
N PRO A 265 -4.39 10.70 -11.65
CA PRO A 265 -4.15 9.29 -11.32
C PRO A 265 -2.67 8.87 -11.44
N THR A 266 -1.87 9.62 -12.19
CA THR A 266 -0.44 9.33 -12.38
C THR A 266 0.43 10.13 -11.42
N TYR A 267 1.51 9.50 -10.93
CA TYR A 267 2.51 10.14 -10.07
C TYR A 267 3.45 11.06 -10.88
N SER A 268 2.86 12.09 -11.49
CA SER A 268 3.52 13.05 -12.38
C SER A 268 4.11 14.26 -11.64
N ALA A 269 3.64 14.53 -10.41
CA ALA A 269 4.15 15.57 -9.53
C ALA A 269 3.96 15.25 -8.04
N SER A 270 4.76 15.92 -7.20
CA SER A 270 4.66 15.87 -5.73
C SER A 270 5.00 17.20 -5.08
N LEU A 271 4.29 17.55 -4.01
CA LEU A 271 4.60 18.68 -3.13
C LEU A 271 4.75 18.18 -1.69
N GLY A 272 5.89 18.46 -1.06
CA GLY A 272 6.15 18.10 0.33
C GLY A 272 6.61 19.26 1.18
N VAL A 273 6.18 19.31 2.43
CA VAL A 273 6.70 20.23 3.46
C VAL A 273 7.33 19.37 4.56
N ASN A 274 8.59 19.64 4.85
CA ASN A 274 9.41 18.87 5.79
C ASN A 274 10.00 19.81 6.85
N VAL A 275 10.14 19.30 8.06
CA VAL A 275 10.89 19.95 9.16
C VAL A 275 11.94 19.00 9.73
N GLY A 276 12.79 19.50 10.63
CA GLY A 276 13.71 18.68 11.40
C GLY A 276 14.70 17.89 10.55
N TYR A 277 14.81 16.57 10.82
CA TYR A 277 15.75 15.70 10.11
C TYR A 277 15.43 15.58 8.62
N ARG A 278 14.17 15.33 8.27
CA ARG A 278 13.74 15.21 6.87
C ARG A 278 14.02 16.47 6.08
N ALA A 279 13.87 17.65 6.69
CA ALA A 279 14.24 18.91 6.05
C ALA A 279 15.75 19.00 5.78
N ARG A 280 16.59 18.63 6.76
CA ARG A 280 18.05 18.64 6.62
C ARG A 280 18.51 17.68 5.53
N GLU A 281 17.98 16.47 5.52
CA GLU A 281 18.29 15.44 4.52
C GLU A 281 17.96 15.96 3.13
N ASN A 282 16.70 16.37 2.88
CA ASN A 282 16.27 16.91 1.59
C ASN A 282 17.09 18.13 1.12
N TRP A 283 17.49 19.01 2.05
CA TRP A 283 18.35 20.15 1.70
C TRP A 283 19.79 19.74 1.33
N SER A 284 20.31 18.69 1.96
CA SER A 284 21.69 18.21 1.78
C SER A 284 21.88 17.24 0.62
N SER A 285 20.81 16.69 0.06
CA SER A 285 20.84 15.69 -1.01
C SER A 285 21.15 16.27 -2.39
N ASP A 286 22.36 16.83 -2.56
CA ASP A 286 22.83 17.33 -3.86
C ASP A 286 23.04 16.20 -4.88
N SER A 287 23.28 14.97 -4.41
CA SER A 287 23.46 13.79 -5.28
C SER A 287 22.20 13.37 -6.04
N GLU A 288 21.02 13.84 -5.65
CA GLU A 288 19.76 13.57 -6.36
C GLU A 288 19.59 14.41 -7.62
N TYR A 289 20.43 15.42 -7.85
CA TYR A 289 20.39 16.24 -9.04
C TYR A 289 21.31 15.67 -10.13
N ASP A 290 20.90 15.85 -11.39
CA ASP A 290 21.74 15.59 -12.56
C ASP A 290 22.81 16.68 -12.66
N GLY A 291 23.91 16.48 -11.95
CA GLY A 291 24.96 17.48 -11.74
C GLY A 291 24.67 18.43 -10.58
N ALA A 292 25.43 19.53 -10.50
CA ALA A 292 25.26 20.49 -9.42
C ALA A 292 23.95 21.27 -9.59
N PRO A 293 23.08 21.37 -8.56
CA PRO A 293 21.86 22.15 -8.65
C PRO A 293 22.16 23.65 -8.78
N GLU A 294 21.30 24.36 -9.51
CA GLU A 294 21.31 25.82 -9.52
C GLU A 294 20.80 26.33 -8.17
N ILE A 295 21.61 27.16 -7.52
CA ILE A 295 21.25 27.81 -6.25
C ILE A 295 20.87 29.26 -6.54
N SER A 296 19.64 29.63 -6.18
CA SER A 296 19.11 30.98 -6.35
C SER A 296 18.25 31.40 -5.16
N ARG A 297 17.71 32.62 -5.22
CA ARG A 297 16.71 33.11 -4.27
C ARG A 297 15.33 32.89 -4.86
N GLY A 298 14.39 32.43 -4.03
CA GLY A 298 13.01 32.20 -4.40
C GLY A 298 12.05 32.57 -3.29
N GLU A 299 10.77 32.36 -3.56
CA GLU A 299 9.67 32.54 -2.62
C GLU A 299 8.69 31.37 -2.80
N ILE A 300 8.14 30.86 -1.69
CA ILE A 300 7.06 29.87 -1.70
C ILE A 300 6.15 30.11 -0.50
N PHE A 301 4.82 30.04 -0.70
CA PHE A 301 3.83 30.44 0.31
C PHE A 301 4.02 31.87 0.86
N GLY A 302 4.53 32.79 0.05
CA GLY A 302 4.87 34.15 0.50
C GLY A 302 6.07 34.21 1.45
N GLN A 303 6.80 33.11 1.64
CA GLN A 303 7.99 33.05 2.49
C GLN A 303 9.27 33.11 1.64
N PRO A 304 10.22 34.00 1.97
CA PRO A 304 11.50 34.05 1.28
C PRO A 304 12.32 32.80 1.57
N ALA A 305 12.96 32.27 0.53
CA ALA A 305 13.68 31.00 0.61
C ALA A 305 14.95 31.00 -0.25
N THR A 306 15.91 30.17 0.16
CA THR A 306 16.98 29.73 -0.73
C THR A 306 16.48 28.55 -1.53
N LEU A 307 16.60 28.63 -2.86
CA LEU A 307 16.05 27.66 -3.80
C LEU A 307 17.18 26.88 -4.48
N LYS A 308 17.09 25.55 -4.44
CA LYS A 308 17.84 24.64 -5.30
C LYS A 308 16.95 24.14 -6.43
N THR A 309 17.38 24.29 -7.67
CA THR A 309 16.64 23.81 -8.85
C THR A 309 17.54 22.97 -9.74
N GLY A 310 17.00 21.87 -10.27
CA GLY A 310 17.69 21.05 -11.27
C GLY A 310 16.85 19.83 -11.66
N MET A 311 17.26 19.16 -12.72
CA MET A 311 16.67 17.85 -13.06
C MET A 311 17.17 16.79 -12.08
N THR A 312 16.35 15.79 -11.80
CA THR A 312 16.78 14.65 -11.00
C THR A 312 17.77 13.78 -11.77
N ASN A 313 18.70 13.13 -11.06
CA ASN A 313 19.63 12.19 -11.65
C ASN A 313 18.93 10.93 -12.18
N GLU A 314 17.84 10.51 -11.51
CA GLU A 314 17.02 9.35 -11.83
C GLU A 314 15.58 9.71 -12.29
N PRO A 315 14.88 8.83 -13.00
CA PRO A 315 13.51 9.06 -13.46
C PRO A 315 12.47 8.72 -12.38
N TYR A 316 11.99 9.73 -11.65
CA TYR A 316 11.03 9.55 -10.54
C TYR A 316 9.56 9.80 -10.89
N MET A 317 9.26 10.51 -11.98
CA MET A 317 7.89 10.97 -12.28
C MET A 317 7.29 10.22 -13.45
N GLN A 318 5.99 9.96 -13.42
CA GLN A 318 5.30 9.23 -14.47
C GLN A 318 4.67 10.17 -15.52
N VAL A 319 4.90 9.88 -16.80
CA VAL A 319 4.19 10.50 -17.92
C VAL A 319 3.67 9.38 -18.82
N GLY A 320 2.35 9.16 -18.79
CA GLY A 320 1.75 7.97 -19.40
C GLY A 320 2.25 6.69 -18.71
N TYR A 321 2.87 5.79 -19.48
CA TYR A 321 3.44 4.53 -18.97
C TYR A 321 4.96 4.60 -18.71
N SER A 322 5.58 5.76 -18.91
CA SER A 322 7.04 5.92 -18.81
C SER A 322 7.41 6.74 -17.59
N PHE A 323 8.51 6.36 -16.93
CA PHE A 323 9.15 7.19 -15.92
C PHE A 323 10.13 8.17 -16.58
N VAL A 324 10.10 9.41 -16.14
CA VAL A 324 10.93 10.51 -16.64
C VAL A 324 11.62 11.21 -15.48
N LYS A 325 12.79 11.81 -15.76
CA LYS A 325 13.46 12.70 -14.82
C LYS A 325 12.53 13.86 -14.47
N ALA A 326 12.50 14.21 -13.19
CA ALA A 326 11.69 15.29 -12.67
C ALA A 326 12.48 16.59 -12.66
N LEU A 327 11.80 17.72 -12.84
CA LEU A 327 12.31 18.98 -12.33
C LEU A 327 12.12 18.98 -10.81
N ARG A 328 13.23 19.02 -10.07
CA ARG A 328 13.24 19.11 -8.61
C ARG A 328 13.51 20.55 -8.18
N LYS A 329 12.65 21.08 -7.30
CA LYS A 329 12.84 22.35 -6.63
C LYS A 329 12.79 22.14 -5.12
N VAL A 330 13.81 22.60 -4.40
CA VAL A 330 13.89 22.51 -2.94
C VAL A 330 14.08 23.91 -2.38
N TYR A 331 13.10 24.36 -1.61
CA TYR A 331 13.04 25.67 -0.97
C TYR A 331 13.38 25.50 0.51
N LYS A 332 14.53 26.04 0.94
CA LYS A 332 14.85 26.20 2.37
C LYS A 332 14.43 27.60 2.79
N LEU A 333 13.41 27.69 3.65
CA LEU A 333 12.95 28.99 4.15
C LEU A 333 14.04 29.69 4.96
N ASP A 334 14.02 31.02 4.94
CA ASP A 334 14.93 31.82 5.78
C ASP A 334 14.55 31.75 7.26
N LYS A 335 13.30 31.36 7.55
CA LYS A 335 12.79 31.13 8.90
C LYS A 335 12.90 29.66 9.28
N CYS A 336 13.27 29.45 10.54
CA CYS A 336 13.39 28.16 11.20
C CYS A 336 12.38 28.10 12.36
N LEU A 337 12.01 26.88 12.77
CA LEU A 337 11.25 26.69 14.00
C LEU A 337 12.05 27.20 15.21
N ALA A 338 11.38 27.48 16.33
CA ALA A 338 12.03 28.02 17.54
C ALA A 338 13.18 27.15 18.07
N ASN A 339 13.14 25.85 17.81
CA ASN A 339 14.19 24.88 18.15
C ASN A 339 15.41 24.90 17.18
N GLY A 340 15.36 25.75 16.14
CA GLY A 340 16.34 25.88 15.08
C GLY A 340 16.20 24.89 13.93
N ASP A 341 15.12 24.12 13.85
CA ASP A 341 14.87 23.19 12.75
C ASP A 341 14.51 23.92 11.46
N LEU A 342 15.07 23.41 10.36
CA LEU A 342 14.82 23.91 9.02
C LEU A 342 13.37 23.63 8.63
N ILE A 343 12.79 24.54 7.85
CA ILE A 343 11.54 24.32 7.12
C ILE A 343 11.90 24.23 5.64
N VAL A 344 11.66 23.06 5.05
CA VAL A 344 12.02 22.77 3.66
C VAL A 344 10.79 22.32 2.89
N ILE A 345 10.48 23.03 1.81
CA ILE A 345 9.42 22.68 0.87
C ILE A 345 10.07 22.09 -0.37
N GLN A 346 9.58 20.96 -0.83
CA GLN A 346 10.08 20.27 -2.02
C GLN A 346 8.98 20.10 -3.05
N GLN A 347 9.36 20.26 -4.32
CA GLN A 347 8.52 20.00 -5.47
C GLN A 347 9.27 19.09 -6.44
N TYR A 348 8.59 18.07 -6.95
CA TYR A 348 9.05 17.26 -8.07
C TYR A 348 7.96 17.26 -9.13
N ALA A 349 8.29 17.52 -10.39
CA ALA A 349 7.30 17.42 -11.45
C ALA A 349 7.93 16.98 -12.77
N ALA A 350 7.21 16.15 -13.53
CA ALA A 350 7.49 15.97 -14.93
C ALA A 350 7.31 17.32 -15.66
N LYS A 351 8.23 17.65 -16.57
CA LYS A 351 8.22 18.95 -17.27
C LYS A 351 6.91 19.19 -18.04
N SER A 352 6.43 18.19 -18.77
CA SER A 352 5.17 18.25 -19.52
C SER A 352 3.93 18.44 -18.64
N TRP A 353 3.94 17.86 -17.44
CA TRP A 353 2.87 18.04 -16.47
C TRP A 353 2.89 19.46 -15.90
N LEU A 354 4.07 20.02 -15.63
CA LEU A 354 4.22 21.39 -15.14
C LEU A 354 3.74 22.44 -16.16
N GLU A 355 3.96 22.17 -17.46
CA GLU A 355 3.53 23.05 -18.57
C GLU A 355 2.01 23.00 -18.82
N SER A 356 1.32 21.91 -18.46
CA SER A 356 -0.10 21.71 -18.76
C SER A 356 -1.03 21.91 -17.56
N THR A 357 -0.61 21.47 -16.37
CA THR A 357 -1.46 21.43 -15.17
C THR A 357 -0.92 22.37 -14.08
N GLY A 358 0.35 22.17 -13.70
CA GLY A 358 1.00 22.99 -12.67
C GLY A 358 0.47 22.79 -11.24
N TYR A 359 1.06 23.51 -10.28
CA TYR A 359 0.74 23.39 -8.85
C TYR A 359 -0.40 24.31 -8.39
N ASP A 360 -0.89 25.20 -9.25
CA ASP A 360 -1.73 26.34 -8.84
C ASP A 360 -3.02 25.91 -8.15
N SER A 361 -3.68 24.86 -8.65
CA SER A 361 -4.91 24.32 -8.06
C SER A 361 -4.69 23.85 -6.61
N LEU A 362 -3.60 23.13 -6.37
CA LEU A 362 -3.23 22.68 -5.04
C LEU A 362 -2.86 23.87 -4.15
N MET A 363 -1.92 24.71 -4.61
CA MET A 363 -1.38 25.83 -3.84
C MET A 363 -2.45 26.86 -3.44
N ALA A 364 -3.51 27.02 -4.23
CA ALA A 364 -4.65 27.88 -3.90
C ALA A 364 -5.47 27.38 -2.69
N THR A 365 -5.41 26.09 -2.38
CA THR A 365 -6.16 25.46 -1.28
C THR A 365 -5.34 25.22 -0.02
N MET A 366 -4.11 25.74 0.02
CA MET A 366 -3.21 25.54 1.14
C MET A 366 -2.46 26.82 1.51
N SER A 367 -2.09 26.90 2.78
CA SER A 367 -1.24 27.96 3.29
C SER A 367 -0.24 27.40 4.28
N LEU A 368 0.90 28.11 4.39
CA LEU A 368 1.92 27.82 5.38
C LEU A 368 1.86 28.90 6.45
N THR A 369 1.62 28.51 7.69
CA THR A 369 1.53 29.43 8.84
C THR A 369 2.72 29.19 9.75
N LEU A 370 3.69 30.09 9.70
CA LEU A 370 4.84 30.03 10.60
C LEU A 370 4.39 30.25 12.05
N PRO A 371 4.90 29.46 13.02
CA PRO A 371 4.71 29.74 14.44
C PRO A 371 5.19 31.14 14.81
N ALA A 372 4.53 31.77 15.79
CA ALA A 372 4.86 33.14 16.22
C ALA A 372 6.29 33.27 16.78
N ASP A 373 6.86 32.16 17.26
CA ASP A 373 8.22 32.04 17.79
C ASP A 373 9.25 31.55 16.76
N ALA A 374 8.89 31.52 15.46
CA ALA A 374 9.83 31.20 14.39
C ALA A 374 10.99 32.22 14.34
N ILE A 375 12.20 31.71 14.23
CA ILE A 375 13.45 32.48 14.27
C ILE A 375 14.09 32.59 12.90
N ASP A 376 15.00 33.54 12.69
CA ASP A 376 15.86 33.52 11.51
C ASP A 376 16.80 32.30 11.57
N CYS A 377 16.88 31.56 10.47
CA CYS A 377 17.74 30.39 10.41
C CYS A 377 19.21 30.78 10.61
N PRO A 378 19.94 30.08 11.49
CA PRO A 378 21.34 30.38 11.74
C PRO A 378 22.18 30.18 10.47
N VAL A 379 23.04 31.14 10.18
CA VAL A 379 23.97 31.08 9.04
C VAL A 379 24.96 29.95 9.28
N GLU A 380 25.07 29.01 8.33
CA GLU A 380 26.01 27.88 8.40
C GLU A 380 27.43 28.39 8.70
N GLY A 381 27.94 28.08 9.91
CA GLY A 381 29.30 28.43 10.35
C GLY A 381 29.41 29.36 11.56
N ALA A 382 28.32 29.92 12.10
CA ALA A 382 28.38 30.75 13.32
C ALA A 382 28.04 29.93 14.58
N ALA A 383 29.06 29.47 15.29
CA ALA A 383 28.89 29.03 16.68
C ALA A 383 28.62 30.25 17.57
N THR A 384 27.50 30.30 18.31
CA THR A 384 27.26 31.10 19.55
C THR A 384 25.78 31.03 19.97
N PRO A 385 25.36 31.55 21.15
CA PRO A 385 25.78 31.24 22.52
C PRO A 385 24.57 30.73 23.37
N THR A 386 24.86 30.08 24.49
CA THR A 386 23.88 29.57 25.47
C THR A 386 23.07 30.70 26.14
N PRO A 387 21.72 30.60 26.23
CA PRO A 387 20.94 31.32 27.23
C PRO A 387 20.78 30.49 28.51
N ALA A 388 20.86 31.19 29.64
CA ALA A 388 21.00 30.65 30.99
C ALA A 388 19.66 30.41 31.72
N THR A 389 19.61 29.28 32.46
CA THR A 389 19.03 29.04 33.81
C THR A 389 17.48 29.13 34.00
N THR A 390 16.66 28.05 34.06
CA THR A 390 16.37 27.01 35.14
C THR A 390 15.37 27.50 36.24
N PRO A 391 14.46 26.69 36.89
CA PRO A 391 14.40 25.22 37.16
C PRO A 391 13.09 24.48 36.74
N ALA A 392 13.02 23.13 36.69
CA ALA A 392 13.51 22.16 37.67
C ALA A 392 13.94 20.78 37.10
N PRO A 393 14.98 20.16 37.67
CA PRO A 393 15.19 18.72 37.64
C PRO A 393 15.07 18.09 39.04
N THR A 394 14.51 16.87 39.07
CA THR A 394 14.60 15.89 40.16
C THR A 394 15.94 15.11 40.03
N PRO A 395 16.33 14.34 41.06
CA PRO A 395 17.62 14.46 41.73
C PRO A 395 18.84 14.05 40.86
N GLU A 396 19.82 14.96 40.75
CA GLU A 396 21.17 14.64 40.27
C GLU A 396 21.83 13.61 41.20
N THR A 397 22.28 12.50 40.62
CA THR A 397 23.36 11.70 41.22
C THR A 397 24.70 12.21 40.70
N ALA A 398 25.73 12.14 41.55
CA ALA A 398 27.01 12.85 41.43
C ALA A 398 27.95 12.39 40.28
N SER A 399 27.44 12.00 39.12
CA SER A 399 28.19 11.47 37.98
C SER A 399 28.04 12.26 36.66
N GLY A 400 27.22 13.31 36.61
CA GLY A 400 26.94 14.04 35.35
C GLY A 400 25.96 13.30 34.42
N TRP A 401 25.26 12.30 34.95
CA TRP A 401 24.18 11.57 34.32
C TRP A 401 22.84 11.95 34.96
N THR A 402 21.79 11.96 34.14
CA THR A 402 20.42 12.20 34.58
C THR A 402 19.50 11.14 33.99
N THR A 403 18.36 10.92 34.63
CA THR A 403 17.36 9.95 34.19
C THR A 403 16.19 10.66 33.52
N TYR A 404 15.88 10.25 32.30
CA TYR A 404 14.61 10.56 31.64
C TYR A 404 13.61 9.46 31.94
N THR A 405 12.36 9.82 32.23
CA THR A 405 11.22 8.89 32.32
C THR A 405 10.01 9.51 31.64
N ASN A 406 9.32 8.75 30.77
CA ASN A 406 8.07 9.21 30.18
C ASN A 406 6.87 8.85 31.07
N SER A 407 5.85 9.71 31.12
CA SER A 407 4.71 9.55 32.03
C SER A 407 3.72 8.48 31.58
N ARG A 408 3.62 8.20 30.28
CA ARG A 408 2.62 7.28 29.73
C ARG A 408 3.01 5.81 29.83
N PHE A 409 4.28 5.48 29.60
CA PHE A 409 4.75 4.10 29.56
C PHE A 409 5.77 3.78 30.66
N GLY A 410 6.28 4.77 31.39
CA GLY A 410 7.33 4.56 32.40
C GLY A 410 8.69 4.16 31.80
N THR A 411 8.86 4.25 30.48
CA THR A 411 10.14 4.07 29.80
C THR A 411 11.16 5.01 30.40
N SER A 412 12.23 4.46 30.96
CA SER A 412 13.30 5.23 31.59
C SER A 412 14.66 5.00 30.94
N LEU A 413 15.47 6.05 30.90
CA LEU A 413 16.81 6.05 30.30
C LEU A 413 17.73 7.00 31.08
N ASP A 414 18.90 6.50 31.50
CA ASP A 414 19.97 7.38 31.98
C ASP A 414 20.80 7.89 30.81
N TYR A 415 21.03 9.20 30.76
CA TYR A 415 21.87 9.86 29.76
C TYR A 415 22.76 10.95 30.37
N PRO A 416 23.96 11.21 29.82
CA PRO A 416 24.84 12.26 30.33
C PRO A 416 24.50 13.62 29.72
N THR A 417 24.20 14.59 30.57
CA THR A 417 23.87 15.97 30.17
C THR A 417 25.04 16.71 29.53
N SER A 418 26.27 16.21 29.73
CA SER A 418 27.47 16.70 29.06
C SER A 418 27.54 16.35 27.57
N HIS A 419 26.83 15.31 27.13
CA HIS A 419 26.87 14.81 25.75
C HIS A 419 25.55 14.98 25.01
N PHE A 420 24.42 14.95 25.73
CA PHE A 420 23.10 15.00 25.14
C PHE A 420 22.19 15.95 25.90
N GLN A 421 21.47 16.78 25.16
CA GLN A 421 20.47 17.71 25.67
C GLN A 421 19.14 17.49 24.94
N PRO A 422 17.99 17.72 25.59
CA PRO A 422 16.69 17.56 24.94
C PRO A 422 16.57 18.34 23.63
N ALA A 423 16.06 17.69 22.59
CA ALA A 423 15.78 18.35 21.32
C ALA A 423 14.38 18.99 21.37
N GLY A 424 14.32 20.24 21.84
CA GLY A 424 13.08 21.02 21.90
C GLY A 424 12.15 20.65 23.06
N ALA A 425 10.86 20.99 22.87
CA ALA A 425 9.80 20.73 23.85
C ALA A 425 9.49 19.23 23.95
N ALA A 426 8.94 18.82 25.10
CA ALA A 426 8.48 17.44 25.25
C ALA A 426 7.27 17.18 24.33
N PRO A 427 7.17 16.02 23.66
CA PRO A 427 6.00 15.66 22.87
C PRO A 427 4.71 15.66 23.69
N GLU A 428 3.62 16.19 23.12
CA GLU A 428 2.32 16.26 23.80
C GLU A 428 1.72 14.88 24.13
N ASN A 429 2.00 13.87 23.30
CA ASN A 429 1.55 12.50 23.52
C ASN A 429 2.22 11.81 24.71
N GLY A 430 3.35 12.34 25.20
CA GLY A 430 4.10 11.79 26.33
C GLY A 430 4.74 10.43 26.07
N ASP A 431 4.86 10.01 24.80
CA ASP A 431 5.30 8.65 24.44
C ASP A 431 6.82 8.48 24.49
N GLY A 432 7.56 9.58 24.38
CA GLY A 432 9.01 9.55 24.32
C GLY A 432 9.65 10.93 24.30
N ARG A 433 10.96 10.95 24.04
CA ARG A 433 11.74 12.18 23.91
C ARG A 433 12.96 11.97 23.02
N SER A 434 13.36 13.03 22.34
CA SER A 434 14.61 13.10 21.59
C SER A 434 15.65 13.95 22.32
N PHE A 435 16.92 13.58 22.15
CA PHE A 435 18.08 14.30 22.64
C PHE A 435 19.10 14.43 21.51
N VAL A 436 19.86 15.52 21.52
CA VAL A 436 20.91 15.79 20.53
C VAL A 436 22.19 16.19 21.22
N SER A 437 23.32 15.93 20.58
CA SER A 437 24.60 16.46 21.06
C SER A 437 24.68 17.97 20.91
N PRO A 438 25.55 18.67 21.67
CA PRO A 438 25.74 20.11 21.52
C PRO A 438 26.14 20.55 20.10
N ASP A 439 26.89 19.69 19.39
CA ASP A 439 27.27 19.87 17.98
C ASP A 439 26.20 19.38 16.98
N ARG A 440 25.09 18.83 17.48
CA ARG A 440 23.96 18.23 16.75
C ARG A 440 24.35 17.13 15.74
N GLN A 441 25.52 16.52 15.90
CA GLN A 441 25.97 15.43 15.04
C GLN A 441 25.49 14.06 15.54
N ALA A 442 25.16 13.93 16.83
CA ALA A 442 24.62 12.73 17.43
C ALA A 442 23.20 12.96 17.95
N GLU A 443 22.37 11.93 17.86
CA GLU A 443 20.95 11.97 18.20
C GLU A 443 20.56 10.69 18.96
N VAL A 444 19.66 10.87 19.91
CA VAL A 444 19.09 9.83 20.76
C VAL A 444 17.58 9.98 20.71
N LEU A 445 16.86 8.88 20.48
CA LEU A 445 15.41 8.79 20.62
C LEU A 445 15.11 7.72 21.66
N VAL A 446 14.21 8.02 22.59
CA VAL A 446 13.70 7.07 23.57
C VAL A 446 12.19 7.15 23.62
N TRP A 447 11.50 6.02 23.55
CA TRP A 447 10.03 5.97 23.54
C TRP A 447 9.48 4.67 24.10
N GLY A 448 8.22 4.69 24.51
CA GLY A 448 7.40 3.52 24.78
C GLY A 448 6.25 3.41 23.78
N ALA A 449 5.82 2.19 23.45
CA ALA A 449 4.66 1.95 22.60
C ALA A 449 4.00 0.61 22.92
N HIS A 450 2.68 0.51 22.74
CA HIS A 450 2.01 -0.78 22.79
C HIS A 450 2.42 -1.64 21.59
N ASN A 451 2.70 -2.93 21.82
CA ASN A 451 2.97 -3.89 20.78
C ASN A 451 1.66 -4.38 20.13
N ALA A 452 1.03 -3.52 19.34
CA ALA A 452 -0.29 -3.76 18.74
C ALA A 452 -0.32 -4.96 17.77
N LEU A 453 0.84 -5.32 17.20
CA LEU A 453 1.00 -6.43 16.27
C LEU A 453 1.44 -7.74 16.95
N GLU A 454 1.54 -7.74 18.29
CA GLU A 454 2.04 -8.86 19.10
C GLU A 454 3.36 -9.46 18.58
N GLN A 455 4.20 -8.60 18.00
CA GLN A 455 5.46 -9.00 17.41
C GLN A 455 6.41 -9.52 18.49
N THR A 456 7.21 -10.51 18.14
CA THR A 456 8.34 -10.95 18.96
C THR A 456 9.50 -9.96 18.82
N PRO A 457 10.40 -9.85 19.83
CA PRO A 457 11.59 -9.01 19.71
C PRO A 457 12.48 -9.35 18.51
N GLN A 458 12.49 -10.62 18.06
CA GLN A 458 13.20 -11.05 16.85
C GLN A 458 12.59 -10.43 15.59
N GLN A 459 11.26 -10.39 15.48
CA GLN A 459 10.56 -9.78 14.34
C GLN A 459 10.77 -8.26 14.31
N MET A 460 10.68 -7.60 15.46
CA MET A 460 10.96 -6.15 15.55
C MET A 460 12.40 -5.81 15.16
N MET A 461 13.38 -6.62 15.58
CA MET A 461 14.77 -6.43 15.19
C MET A 461 14.98 -6.57 13.68
N GLU A 462 14.28 -7.52 13.06
CA GLU A 462 14.35 -7.75 11.61
C GLU A 462 13.71 -6.59 10.82
N GLU A 463 12.64 -6.00 11.34
CA GLU A 463 12.03 -4.79 10.78
C GLU A 463 13.00 -3.60 10.80
N VAL A 464 13.71 -3.40 11.92
CA VAL A 464 14.78 -2.38 12.02
C VAL A 464 15.90 -2.65 11.03
N ARG A 465 16.32 -3.91 10.87
CA ARG A 465 17.33 -4.29 9.86
C ARG A 465 16.84 -4.01 8.44
N SER A 466 15.58 -4.31 8.15
CA SER A 466 14.98 -4.17 6.81
C SER A 466 14.77 -2.71 6.40
N SER A 467 14.56 -1.80 7.36
CA SER A 467 14.45 -0.36 7.12
C SER A 467 15.79 0.33 6.85
N HIS A 468 16.91 -0.34 7.13
CA HIS A 468 18.28 0.14 6.89
C HIS A 468 18.97 -0.73 5.83
N THR A 469 18.39 -0.80 4.63
CA THR A 469 18.86 -1.70 3.54
C THR A 469 20.29 -1.41 3.08
N SER A 470 20.75 -0.17 3.25
CA SER A 470 22.13 0.26 2.95
C SER A 470 23.09 0.09 4.15
N GLY A 471 22.57 -0.31 5.30
CA GLY A 471 23.31 -0.49 6.55
C GLY A 471 23.97 -1.85 6.68
N THR A 472 25.26 -1.86 7.04
CA THR A 472 25.99 -3.07 7.41
C THR A 472 25.76 -3.40 8.89
N VAL A 473 25.23 -4.59 9.19
CA VAL A 473 25.08 -5.06 10.58
C VAL A 473 26.45 -5.31 11.21
N ILE A 474 26.75 -4.58 12.28
CA ILE A 474 27.97 -4.79 13.09
C ILE A 474 27.73 -5.83 14.18
N SER A 475 26.60 -5.73 14.88
CA SER A 475 26.19 -6.70 15.90
C SER A 475 24.68 -6.72 16.06
N GLN A 476 24.13 -7.88 16.41
CA GLN A 476 22.70 -8.03 16.69
C GLN A 476 22.48 -9.15 17.72
N GLN A 477 21.48 -8.99 18.57
CA GLN A 477 21.05 -9.98 19.55
C GLN A 477 19.58 -9.76 19.86
N ALA A 478 18.80 -10.84 19.94
CA ALA A 478 17.43 -10.80 20.42
C ALA A 478 17.13 -12.03 21.28
N ASP A 479 16.27 -11.83 22.28
CA ASP A 479 15.72 -12.86 23.15
C ASP A 479 14.26 -12.52 23.51
N ALA A 480 13.65 -13.26 24.43
CA ALA A 480 12.25 -13.06 24.83
C ALA A 480 11.99 -11.70 25.50
N SER A 481 13.02 -11.06 26.08
CA SER A 481 12.92 -9.79 26.79
C SER A 481 13.16 -8.58 25.90
N GLY A 482 13.66 -8.76 24.68
CA GLY A 482 13.97 -7.64 23.80
C GLY A 482 15.07 -7.92 22.78
N PHE A 483 15.54 -6.86 22.12
CA PHE A 483 16.65 -6.94 21.17
C PHE A 483 17.61 -5.75 21.27
N THR A 484 18.80 -5.93 20.71
CA THR A 484 19.80 -4.89 20.44
C THR A 484 20.37 -5.09 19.04
N ILE A 485 20.50 -4.03 18.25
CA ILE A 485 21.15 -4.06 16.93
C ILE A 485 22.06 -2.83 16.76
N LYS A 486 23.25 -3.04 16.19
CA LYS A 486 24.19 -1.99 15.78
C LYS A 486 24.48 -2.12 14.29
N LEU A 487 24.31 -1.03 13.56
CA LEU A 487 24.46 -0.90 12.11
C LEU A 487 25.46 0.20 11.78
N LEU A 488 26.19 0.05 10.68
CA LEU A 488 26.93 1.12 10.02
C LEU A 488 26.21 1.45 8.71
N GLU A 489 25.63 2.64 8.62
CA GLU A 489 24.95 3.11 7.43
C GLU A 489 25.57 4.43 6.95
N GLY A 490 26.12 4.40 5.74
CA GLY A 490 26.97 5.48 5.23
C GLY A 490 28.14 5.78 6.18
N ALA A 491 28.21 7.02 6.68
CA ALA A 491 29.22 7.47 7.64
C ALA A 491 28.74 7.46 9.10
N LYS A 492 27.59 6.84 9.40
CA LYS A 492 26.97 6.87 10.74
C LYS A 492 26.82 5.47 11.33
N LEU A 493 27.07 5.40 12.63
CA LEU A 493 26.69 4.27 13.46
C LEU A 493 25.28 4.50 13.98
N ILE A 494 24.45 3.47 13.86
CA ILE A 494 23.08 3.42 14.37
C ILE A 494 23.02 2.26 15.35
N GLN A 495 22.52 2.50 16.56
CA GLN A 495 22.39 1.47 17.59
C GLN A 495 21.03 1.57 18.25
N GLN A 496 20.26 0.48 18.23
CA GLN A 496 18.93 0.41 18.83
C GLN A 496 18.84 -0.72 19.86
N ARG A 497 18.20 -0.45 20.99
CA ARG A 497 17.83 -1.41 22.04
C ARG A 497 16.34 -1.29 22.30
N SER A 498 15.62 -2.41 22.37
CA SER A 498 14.19 -2.43 22.73
C SER A 498 13.89 -3.53 23.74
N ILE A 499 13.16 -3.21 24.82
CA ILE A 499 12.71 -4.13 25.87
C ILE A 499 11.21 -4.38 25.69
N LEU A 500 10.78 -5.62 25.78
CA LEU A 500 9.37 -6.00 25.84
C LEU A 500 9.00 -6.32 27.29
N ASP A 501 8.04 -5.58 27.85
CA ASP A 501 7.59 -5.77 29.24
C ASP A 501 6.41 -6.77 29.37
N GLY A 502 6.04 -7.09 30.60
CA GLY A 502 4.92 -8.01 30.88
C GLY A 502 3.53 -7.46 30.53
N GLY A 503 3.42 -6.18 30.21
CA GLY A 503 2.19 -5.51 29.76
C GLY A 503 2.08 -5.43 28.23
N ASN A 504 2.96 -6.11 27.49
CA ASN A 504 3.06 -6.02 26.02
C ASN A 504 3.36 -4.58 25.53
N VAL A 505 4.17 -3.84 26.29
CA VAL A 505 4.71 -2.54 25.93
C VAL A 505 6.17 -2.70 25.52
N VAL A 506 6.54 -2.06 24.41
CA VAL A 506 7.90 -1.98 23.90
C VAL A 506 8.52 -0.67 24.37
N HIS A 507 9.65 -0.76 25.06
CA HIS A 507 10.46 0.38 25.49
C HIS A 507 11.73 0.42 24.64
N SER A 508 11.93 1.47 23.86
CA SER A 508 12.99 1.54 22.86
C SER A 508 13.90 2.74 23.06
N LEU A 509 15.18 2.52 22.74
CA LEU A 509 16.23 3.51 22.61
C LEU A 509 16.87 3.34 21.25
N LEU A 510 16.97 4.42 20.46
CA LEU A 510 17.75 4.51 19.24
C LEU A 510 18.80 5.61 19.39
N VAL A 511 20.04 5.31 19.04
CA VAL A 511 21.14 6.28 19.04
C VAL A 511 21.85 6.27 17.69
N ARG A 512 22.13 7.46 17.16
CA ARG A 512 22.80 7.65 15.87
C ARG A 512 23.93 8.67 16.01
N TYR A 513 25.13 8.35 15.54
CA TYR A 513 26.29 9.25 15.58
C TYR A 513 27.31 8.95 14.46
N PRO A 514 28.22 9.89 14.10
CA PRO A 514 29.23 9.65 13.08
C PRO A 514 30.20 8.53 13.48
N ALA A 515 30.47 7.59 12.57
CA ALA A 515 31.33 6.43 12.83
C ALA A 515 32.77 6.84 13.19
N ASN A 516 33.26 7.94 12.63
CA ASN A 516 34.57 8.50 12.97
C ASN A 516 34.64 9.13 14.38
N GLN A 517 33.52 9.23 15.08
CA GLN A 517 33.42 9.71 16.46
C GLN A 517 33.05 8.58 17.45
N ASP A 518 33.20 7.31 17.07
CA ASP A 518 32.95 6.16 17.98
C ASP A 518 33.82 6.23 19.24
N GLY A 519 35.04 6.76 19.16
CA GLY A 519 35.87 7.01 20.36
C GLY A 519 35.33 8.10 21.31
N LYS A 520 34.42 8.97 20.85
CA LYS A 520 33.76 9.99 21.67
C LYS A 520 32.42 9.49 22.25
N TYR A 521 31.64 8.79 21.43
CA TYR A 521 30.27 8.39 21.81
C TYR A 521 30.15 6.94 22.26
N GLY A 522 31.02 6.03 21.82
CA GLY A 522 30.85 4.59 21.98
C GLY A 522 30.65 4.14 23.43
N GLU A 523 31.50 4.59 24.36
CA GLU A 523 31.37 4.24 25.79
C GLU A 523 30.09 4.82 26.41
N VAL A 524 29.75 6.07 26.07
CA VAL A 524 28.53 6.74 26.53
C VAL A 524 27.29 6.01 26.04
N VAL A 525 27.25 5.67 24.75
CA VAL A 525 26.11 4.97 24.15
C VAL A 525 25.95 3.58 24.72
N GLN A 526 27.05 2.86 25.01
CA GLN A 526 26.94 1.57 25.69
C GLN A 526 26.33 1.70 27.09
N ALA A 527 26.72 2.71 27.86
CA ALA A 527 26.13 2.96 29.17
C ALA A 527 24.63 3.35 29.08
N MET A 528 24.24 4.13 28.06
CA MET A 528 22.82 4.45 27.78
C MET A 528 22.01 3.21 27.36
N ILE A 529 22.58 2.36 26.51
CA ILE A 529 21.94 1.10 26.09
C ILE A 529 21.73 0.18 27.29
N ALA A 530 22.65 0.17 28.25
CA ALA A 530 22.55 -0.61 29.48
C ALA A 530 21.57 -0.03 30.50
N SER A 531 21.27 1.28 30.45
CA SER A 531 20.39 1.96 31.40
C SER A 531 18.91 1.99 31.00
N LEU A 532 18.57 1.58 29.77
CA LEU A 532 17.18 1.49 29.34
C LEU A 532 16.38 0.53 30.24
N SER A 533 15.27 0.99 30.80
CA SER A 533 14.43 0.19 31.70
C SER A 533 12.94 0.43 31.54
N ALA A 534 12.16 -0.63 31.72
CA ALA A 534 10.70 -0.60 31.93
C ALA A 534 10.36 -0.21 33.39
N PRO A 535 9.14 0.28 33.70
CA PRO A 535 8.75 0.60 35.07
C PRO A 535 8.85 -0.65 35.97
N ALA A 536 9.45 -0.47 37.15
CA ALA A 536 9.55 -1.54 38.14
C ALA A 536 8.15 -1.96 38.59
N ALA A 537 7.78 -3.23 38.40
CA ALA A 537 6.53 -3.78 38.91
C ALA A 537 6.45 -3.53 40.42
N GLU A 538 5.49 -2.71 40.85
CA GLU A 538 5.32 -2.30 42.23
C GLU A 538 5.01 -3.54 43.10
N ALA A 539 5.95 -3.88 43.98
CA ALA A 539 5.79 -4.96 44.95
C ALA A 539 4.67 -4.60 45.94
N ALA A 540 3.54 -5.28 45.84
CA ALA A 540 2.47 -5.23 46.83
C ALA A 540 2.96 -5.76 48.20
N PRO A 541 2.47 -5.23 49.35
CA PRO A 541 2.94 -5.60 50.68
C PRO A 541 2.69 -7.08 51.04
N PRO A 542 3.61 -7.76 51.78
CA PRO A 542 3.68 -9.22 51.87
C PRO A 542 2.69 -9.87 52.85
N THR A 543 1.56 -9.24 53.20
CA THR A 543 0.64 -9.78 54.22
C THR A 543 -0.76 -10.15 53.70
N ALA A 544 -1.10 -9.82 52.44
CA ALA A 544 -2.32 -10.34 51.81
C ALA A 544 -2.09 -11.63 51.00
N SER A 545 -0.88 -11.85 50.49
CA SER A 545 -0.56 -12.98 49.59
C SER A 545 -0.73 -14.34 50.25
N ALA A 546 -0.39 -14.52 51.54
CA ALA A 546 -0.53 -15.82 52.20
C ALA A 546 -2.01 -16.23 52.39
N ALA A 547 -2.88 -15.31 52.81
CA ALA A 547 -4.30 -15.61 53.03
C ALA A 547 -5.07 -15.81 51.72
N VAL A 548 -4.73 -15.03 50.67
CA VAL A 548 -5.31 -15.20 49.33
C VAL A 548 -4.77 -16.46 48.67
N SER A 549 -3.49 -16.81 48.86
CA SER A 549 -2.89 -18.05 48.36
C SER A 549 -3.48 -19.29 49.04
N ASP A 550 -3.74 -19.25 50.35
CA ASP A 550 -4.40 -20.34 51.07
C ASP A 550 -5.86 -20.53 50.61
N MET A 551 -6.62 -19.44 50.42
CA MET A 551 -7.98 -19.50 49.88
C MET A 551 -8.01 -19.94 48.41
N GLU A 552 -7.11 -19.44 47.59
CA GLU A 552 -6.96 -19.81 46.17
C GLU A 552 -6.55 -21.28 46.04
N GLN A 553 -5.62 -21.76 46.86
CA GLN A 553 -5.19 -23.15 46.85
C GLN A 553 -6.30 -24.09 47.35
N ALA A 554 -7.08 -23.68 48.35
CA ALA A 554 -8.26 -24.42 48.77
C ALA A 554 -9.34 -24.48 47.68
N PHE A 555 -9.58 -23.36 46.99
CA PHE A 555 -10.53 -23.29 45.88
C PHE A 555 -10.06 -24.12 44.68
N TRP A 556 -8.79 -24.00 44.29
CA TRP A 556 -8.17 -24.81 43.24
C TRP A 556 -8.25 -26.30 43.56
N ASN A 557 -7.94 -26.70 44.80
CA ASN A 557 -8.07 -28.08 45.23
C ASN A 557 -9.51 -28.62 45.13
N SER A 558 -10.52 -27.75 45.23
CA SER A 558 -11.92 -28.12 45.06
C SER A 558 -12.34 -28.28 43.59
N VAL A 559 -11.75 -27.51 42.67
CA VAL A 559 -12.13 -27.51 41.24
C VAL A 559 -11.23 -28.37 40.35
N LYS A 560 -9.96 -28.62 40.72
CA LYS A 560 -8.98 -29.33 39.90
C LYS A 560 -9.37 -30.77 39.52
N GLY A 561 -10.29 -31.38 40.29
CA GLY A 561 -10.84 -32.71 40.03
C GLY A 561 -12.16 -32.72 39.26
N MET A 562 -12.72 -31.55 38.92
CA MET A 562 -13.98 -31.46 38.19
C MET A 562 -13.80 -31.84 36.72
N THR A 563 -14.83 -32.49 36.16
CA THR A 563 -14.83 -32.96 34.76
C THR A 563 -15.67 -32.08 33.84
N ARG A 564 -15.93 -30.83 34.25
CA ARG A 564 -16.73 -29.84 33.52
C ARG A 564 -16.05 -28.47 33.61
N ALA A 565 -16.22 -27.66 32.55
CA ALA A 565 -15.53 -26.38 32.39
C ALA A 565 -16.03 -25.27 33.35
N ASP A 566 -17.28 -25.36 33.78
CA ASP A 566 -17.96 -24.40 34.67
C ASP A 566 -17.20 -24.14 35.98
N GLY A 567 -16.62 -25.17 36.60
CA GLY A 567 -15.81 -25.02 37.82
C GLY A 567 -14.52 -24.22 37.61
N PHE A 568 -13.90 -24.34 36.44
CA PHE A 568 -12.66 -23.63 36.09
C PHE A 568 -12.95 -22.19 35.65
N GLU A 569 -14.09 -21.93 35.01
CA GLU A 569 -14.56 -20.57 34.69
C GLU A 569 -14.85 -19.77 35.97
N ALA A 570 -15.48 -20.40 36.97
CA ALA A 570 -15.72 -19.79 38.27
C ALA A 570 -14.41 -19.46 39.00
N TYR A 571 -13.40 -20.33 38.91
CA TYR A 571 -12.05 -20.04 39.44
C TYR A 571 -11.42 -18.83 38.74
N LEU A 572 -11.53 -18.71 37.42
CA LEU A 572 -10.99 -17.56 36.66
C LEU A 572 -11.75 -16.25 36.91
N GLN A 573 -13.05 -16.29 37.19
CA GLN A 573 -13.79 -15.09 37.58
C GLN A 573 -13.33 -14.55 38.95
N GLN A 574 -13.02 -15.45 39.88
CA GLN A 574 -12.65 -15.07 41.23
C GLN A 574 -11.16 -14.76 41.38
N PHE A 575 -10.31 -15.40 40.56
CA PHE A 575 -8.86 -15.23 40.52
C PHE A 575 -8.35 -15.06 39.08
N PRO A 576 -8.68 -13.95 38.40
CA PRO A 576 -8.40 -13.77 36.96
C PRO A 576 -6.91 -13.78 36.60
N ASN A 577 -6.06 -13.40 37.55
CA ASN A 577 -4.59 -13.46 37.48
C ASN A 577 -4.00 -14.42 38.53
N GLY A 578 -4.76 -15.43 38.95
CA GLY A 578 -4.35 -16.41 39.95
C GLY A 578 -3.22 -17.33 39.49
N ALA A 579 -2.52 -17.96 40.43
CA ALA A 579 -1.39 -18.85 40.16
C ALA A 579 -1.77 -20.06 39.30
N TYR A 580 -3.02 -20.52 39.36
CA TYR A 580 -3.54 -21.62 38.56
C TYR A 580 -4.40 -21.15 37.38
N ALA A 581 -4.39 -19.85 37.02
CA ALA A 581 -5.21 -19.29 35.94
C ALA A 581 -4.85 -19.88 34.57
N ALA A 582 -3.56 -20.07 34.28
CA ALA A 582 -3.12 -20.73 33.06
C ALA A 582 -3.60 -22.20 32.99
N GLU A 583 -3.51 -22.92 34.10
CA GLU A 583 -3.95 -24.32 34.20
C GLU A 583 -5.47 -24.45 34.12
N ALA A 584 -6.23 -23.52 34.71
CA ALA A 584 -7.68 -23.47 34.61
C ALA A 584 -8.15 -23.19 33.17
N ARG A 585 -7.53 -22.24 32.47
CA ARG A 585 -7.80 -21.96 31.04
C ARG A 585 -7.49 -23.18 30.18
N GLN A 586 -6.37 -23.86 30.45
CA GLN A 586 -6.02 -25.10 29.76
C GLN A 586 -7.04 -26.22 30.04
N ARG A 587 -7.53 -26.34 31.28
CA ARG A 587 -8.52 -27.37 31.62
C ARG A 587 -9.89 -27.10 31.01
N ILE A 588 -10.28 -25.83 30.89
CA ILE A 588 -11.46 -25.42 30.11
C ILE A 588 -11.27 -25.84 28.66
N ALA A 589 -10.14 -25.52 28.04
CA ALA A 589 -9.83 -25.91 26.67
C ALA A 589 -9.88 -27.44 26.49
N ASP A 590 -9.30 -28.23 27.41
CA ASP A 590 -9.32 -29.69 27.35
C ASP A 590 -10.72 -30.30 27.53
N LEU A 591 -11.55 -29.71 28.40
CA LEU A 591 -12.89 -30.22 28.73
C LEU A 591 -13.97 -29.72 27.76
N THR A 592 -13.70 -28.63 27.04
CA THR A 592 -14.57 -28.09 25.97
C THR A 592 -14.09 -28.50 24.58
N ALA A 593 -12.88 -29.10 24.47
CA ALA A 593 -12.39 -29.68 23.24
C ALA A 593 -13.35 -30.78 22.75
N PRO A 594 -13.94 -30.64 21.56
CA PRO A 594 -14.78 -31.70 20.98
C PRO A 594 -13.95 -32.97 20.76
N ALA A 595 -14.58 -34.13 20.92
CA ALA A 595 -14.00 -35.43 20.57
C ALA A 595 -13.45 -35.44 19.11
N PRO A 596 -12.49 -36.31 18.76
CA PRO A 596 -11.80 -36.25 17.47
C PRO A 596 -12.80 -36.36 16.33
N SER A 597 -13.05 -35.23 15.68
CA SER A 597 -13.76 -35.18 14.41
C SER A 597 -12.74 -35.48 13.30
N THR A 598 -13.15 -36.30 12.34
CA THR A 598 -12.48 -36.42 11.03
C THR A 598 -12.82 -35.23 10.13
N ASP A 599 -13.04 -34.05 10.71
CA ASP A 599 -13.42 -32.86 9.98
C ASP A 599 -12.16 -32.22 9.37
N PRO A 600 -12.06 -32.13 8.03
CA PRO A 600 -10.91 -31.55 7.34
C PRO A 600 -10.61 -30.12 7.78
N GLN A 601 -11.60 -29.36 8.26
CA GLN A 601 -11.39 -27.98 8.70
C GLN A 601 -10.60 -27.90 10.01
N VAL A 602 -10.77 -28.85 10.93
CA VAL A 602 -10.03 -28.87 12.20
C VAL A 602 -8.59 -29.31 11.99
N GLU A 603 -8.37 -30.27 11.09
CA GLU A 603 -7.02 -30.66 10.65
C GLU A 603 -6.30 -29.49 9.95
N LEU A 604 -7.00 -28.74 9.10
CA LEU A 604 -6.45 -27.57 8.40
C LEU A 604 -6.09 -26.44 9.35
N ILE A 605 -6.93 -26.13 10.34
CA ILE A 605 -6.66 -25.07 11.34
C ILE A 605 -5.45 -25.45 12.20
N PHE A 606 -5.35 -26.70 12.64
CA PHE A 606 -4.18 -27.17 13.40
C PHE A 606 -2.92 -27.18 12.52
N TRP A 607 -3.04 -27.59 11.26
CA TRP A 607 -1.91 -27.53 10.32
C TRP A 607 -1.45 -26.08 10.06
N GLN A 608 -2.39 -25.14 9.88
CA GLN A 608 -2.11 -23.73 9.70
C GLN A 608 -1.35 -23.11 10.89
N SER A 609 -1.63 -23.56 12.12
CA SER A 609 -0.95 -23.05 13.31
C SER A 609 0.47 -23.60 13.49
N ILE A 610 0.79 -24.77 12.90
CA ILE A 610 2.12 -25.38 13.03
C ILE A 610 2.98 -25.30 11.78
N GLN A 611 2.43 -24.98 10.60
CA GLN A 611 3.16 -25.08 9.32
C GLN A 611 4.39 -24.16 9.20
N SER A 612 4.42 -23.05 9.95
CA SER A 612 5.57 -22.13 10.05
C SER A 612 6.43 -22.37 11.30
N SER A 613 6.06 -23.35 12.14
CA SER A 613 6.80 -23.67 13.37
C SER A 613 8.20 -24.22 13.05
N SER A 614 9.18 -23.82 13.86
CA SER A 614 10.53 -24.38 13.86
C SER A 614 10.73 -25.43 14.97
N ASP A 615 9.69 -25.71 15.77
CA ASP A 615 9.73 -26.72 16.82
C ASP A 615 9.31 -28.11 16.30
N PRO A 616 10.22 -29.10 16.25
CA PRO A 616 9.90 -30.45 15.81
C PRO A 616 8.81 -31.13 16.65
N ALA A 617 8.62 -30.77 17.93
CA ALA A 617 7.61 -31.37 18.79
C ALA A 617 6.17 -31.11 18.29
N MET A 618 5.93 -29.96 17.66
CA MET A 618 4.61 -29.58 17.13
C MET A 618 4.20 -30.43 15.92
N PHE A 619 5.16 -30.78 15.06
CA PHE A 619 4.93 -31.68 13.93
C PHE A 619 4.77 -33.13 14.39
N GLN A 620 5.46 -33.54 15.45
CA GLN A 620 5.25 -34.86 16.07
C GLN A 620 3.84 -34.96 16.68
N ALA A 621 3.38 -33.92 17.40
CA ALA A 621 2.03 -33.89 17.96
C ALA A 621 0.93 -33.95 16.89
N TYR A 622 1.12 -33.28 15.75
CA TYR A 622 0.23 -33.40 14.60
C TYR A 622 0.21 -34.83 14.04
N LEU A 623 1.35 -35.51 13.93
CA LEU A 623 1.44 -36.89 13.46
C LEU A 623 0.84 -37.91 14.43
N ASP A 624 0.90 -37.64 15.72
CA ASP A 624 0.27 -38.48 16.74
C ASP A 624 -1.27 -38.35 16.66
N ARG A 625 -1.76 -37.16 16.30
CA ARG A 625 -3.20 -36.82 16.19
C ARG A 625 -3.81 -37.22 14.85
N TRP A 626 -3.10 -37.01 13.74
CA TRP A 626 -3.49 -37.35 12.36
C TRP A 626 -2.39 -38.14 11.64
N PRO A 627 -2.15 -39.41 12.02
CA PRO A 627 -1.03 -40.20 11.48
C PRO A 627 -1.12 -40.47 9.97
N ASN A 628 -2.33 -40.44 9.41
CA ASN A 628 -2.63 -40.56 7.98
C ASN A 628 -3.39 -39.33 7.45
N GLY A 629 -3.26 -38.17 8.12
CA GLY A 629 -3.90 -36.93 7.71
C GLY A 629 -3.38 -36.38 6.39
N THR A 630 -4.11 -35.44 5.81
CA THR A 630 -3.79 -34.74 4.56
C THR A 630 -2.38 -34.13 4.58
N PHE A 631 -1.92 -33.64 5.73
CA PHE A 631 -0.59 -33.04 5.89
C PHE A 631 0.42 -33.94 6.62
N ALA A 632 0.11 -35.22 6.85
CA ALA A 632 1.01 -36.17 7.53
C ALA A 632 2.34 -36.34 6.78
N VAL A 633 2.35 -36.21 5.46
CA VAL A 633 3.58 -36.25 4.66
C VAL A 633 4.43 -35.01 4.91
N LEU A 634 3.81 -33.82 4.96
CA LEU A 634 4.51 -32.55 5.19
C LEU A 634 5.01 -32.42 6.62
N ALA A 635 4.24 -32.90 7.60
CA ALA A 635 4.67 -32.94 9.00
C ALA A 635 5.90 -33.83 9.20
N ARG A 636 5.95 -35.02 8.57
CA ARG A 636 7.14 -35.89 8.60
C ARG A 636 8.35 -35.25 7.91
N LEU A 637 8.13 -34.53 6.81
CA LEU A 637 9.18 -33.84 6.07
C LEU A 637 9.78 -32.69 6.91
N ASN A 638 8.93 -31.87 7.54
CA ASN A 638 9.37 -30.81 8.44
C ASN A 638 10.06 -31.36 9.68
N LEU A 639 9.54 -32.42 10.29
CA LEU A 639 10.17 -33.10 11.42
C LEU A 639 11.58 -33.60 11.05
N THR A 640 11.74 -34.21 9.87
CA THR A 640 13.05 -34.69 9.39
C THR A 640 14.02 -33.53 9.12
N ARG A 641 13.54 -32.44 8.51
CA ARG A 641 14.35 -31.23 8.24
C ARG A 641 14.83 -30.56 9.53
N LEU A 642 13.96 -30.48 10.54
CA LEU A 642 14.23 -29.80 11.81
C LEU A 642 15.05 -30.65 12.80
N THR A 643 15.12 -31.98 12.59
CA THR A 643 15.90 -32.90 13.44
C THR A 643 17.22 -33.36 12.79
N ALA A 644 17.50 -32.95 11.55
CA ALA A 644 18.76 -33.24 10.89
C ALA A 644 19.91 -32.42 11.52
N VAL A 645 20.82 -33.10 12.21
CA VAL A 645 22.01 -32.49 12.86
C VAL A 645 22.92 -31.82 11.82
N ALA A 646 23.25 -30.56 12.05
CA ALA A 646 24.22 -29.79 11.25
C ALA A 646 25.62 -30.43 11.32
N VAL A 647 26.17 -30.82 10.18
CA VAL A 647 27.59 -31.17 10.06
C VAL A 647 28.37 -29.87 9.80
N PRO A 648 29.32 -29.48 10.67
CA PRO A 648 30.11 -28.27 10.47
C PRO A 648 31.19 -28.49 9.38
N PRO A 649 31.45 -27.52 8.50
CA PRO A 649 32.52 -27.62 7.52
C PRO A 649 33.90 -27.40 8.19
N THR A 650 34.84 -28.31 7.92
CA THR A 650 36.24 -28.23 8.36
C THR A 650 37.01 -27.05 7.73
N PRO A 651 37.93 -26.40 8.46
CA PRO A 651 38.70 -25.26 7.97
C PRO A 651 39.88 -25.70 7.08
N GLN A 652 40.05 -25.06 5.92
CA GLN A 652 41.29 -25.14 5.12
C GLN A 652 42.02 -23.78 5.06
N PRO A 653 43.36 -23.79 4.93
CA PRO A 653 44.23 -22.64 5.19
C PRO A 653 44.38 -21.71 3.97
N GLY A 654 44.66 -20.43 4.25
CA GLY A 654 44.53 -19.30 3.34
C GLY A 654 45.45 -19.24 2.09
N PRO A 655 45.15 -18.32 1.15
CA PRO A 655 45.78 -18.28 -0.16
C PRO A 655 47.12 -17.52 -0.19
N GLN A 656 48.13 -18.09 -0.86
CA GLN A 656 49.28 -17.37 -1.41
C GLN A 656 48.97 -16.85 -2.84
N PRO A 657 49.58 -15.73 -3.28
CA PRO A 657 49.22 -15.07 -4.54
C PRO A 657 50.05 -15.52 -5.75
N THR A 658 49.38 -15.71 -6.90
CA THR A 658 49.75 -15.49 -8.34
C THR A 658 49.32 -16.65 -9.27
N PRO A 659 49.10 -16.45 -10.60
CA PRO A 659 48.92 -15.23 -11.38
C PRO A 659 47.52 -15.13 -12.05
N GLN A 660 47.10 -13.91 -12.35
CA GLN A 660 45.81 -13.60 -12.99
C GLN A 660 45.71 -14.23 -14.38
N VAL A 661 44.79 -15.19 -14.54
CA VAL A 661 44.21 -15.50 -15.85
C VAL A 661 43.17 -14.41 -16.12
N ARG A 662 43.47 -13.55 -17.10
CA ARG A 662 42.50 -12.63 -17.68
C ARG A 662 41.42 -13.49 -18.35
N VAL A 663 40.26 -13.65 -17.71
CA VAL A 663 39.08 -14.17 -18.38
C VAL A 663 38.47 -12.99 -19.13
N THR A 664 38.65 -12.96 -20.44
CA THR A 664 37.86 -12.09 -21.32
C THR A 664 36.38 -12.50 -21.16
N PRO A 665 35.42 -11.58 -20.97
CA PRO A 665 34.02 -11.96 -20.91
C PRO A 665 33.63 -12.53 -22.27
N SER A 666 33.23 -13.80 -22.31
CA SER A 666 32.56 -14.32 -23.49
C SER A 666 31.21 -13.61 -23.59
N ALA A 667 30.95 -12.95 -24.72
CA ALA A 667 29.66 -12.34 -25.00
C ALA A 667 28.59 -13.45 -25.08
N ARG A 668 27.94 -13.75 -23.95
CA ARG A 668 26.79 -14.67 -23.94
C ARG A 668 25.64 -14.04 -24.72
N SER A 669 25.15 -14.69 -25.76
CA SER A 669 23.96 -14.27 -26.50
C SER A 669 22.71 -14.65 -25.71
N TYR A 670 21.88 -13.67 -25.37
CA TYR A 670 20.56 -13.95 -24.79
C TYR A 670 19.56 -14.30 -25.86
N TYR A 671 18.67 -15.22 -25.57
CA TYR A 671 17.57 -15.61 -26.44
C TYR A 671 16.30 -15.82 -25.63
N THR A 672 15.16 -15.82 -26.34
CA THR A 672 13.87 -16.21 -25.79
C THR A 672 13.57 -17.64 -26.24
N PRO A 673 13.41 -18.61 -25.32
CA PRO A 673 13.05 -19.98 -25.69
C PRO A 673 11.74 -20.00 -26.48
N ALA A 674 11.75 -20.61 -27.67
CA ALA A 674 10.60 -20.62 -28.56
C ALA A 674 9.39 -21.33 -27.91
N ARG A 675 8.17 -20.93 -28.31
CA ARG A 675 6.93 -21.59 -27.86
C ARG A 675 6.96 -23.08 -28.24
N ASN A 676 6.35 -23.92 -27.41
CA ASN A 676 6.25 -25.38 -27.60
C ASN A 676 7.59 -26.14 -27.58
N THR A 677 8.65 -25.55 -27.02
CA THR A 677 9.93 -26.26 -26.78
C THR A 677 9.97 -26.85 -25.38
N ALA A 678 10.70 -27.96 -25.22
CA ALA A 678 10.89 -28.61 -23.91
C ALA A 678 11.55 -27.66 -22.89
N GLU A 679 12.46 -26.79 -23.34
CA GLU A 679 13.10 -25.78 -22.50
C GLU A 679 12.09 -24.74 -21.97
N ARG A 680 11.23 -24.18 -22.84
CA ARG A 680 10.21 -23.23 -22.40
C ARG A 680 9.21 -23.88 -21.46
N SER A 681 8.79 -25.11 -21.73
CA SER A 681 7.90 -25.86 -20.82
C SER A 681 8.55 -26.04 -19.46
N ALA A 682 9.82 -26.48 -19.40
CA ALA A 682 10.54 -26.66 -18.15
C ALA A 682 10.71 -25.36 -17.34
N ILE A 683 10.94 -24.23 -18.01
CA ILE A 683 11.00 -22.91 -17.36
C ILE A 683 9.65 -22.52 -16.77
N MET A 684 8.57 -22.68 -17.54
CA MET A 684 7.22 -22.34 -17.06
C MET A 684 6.79 -23.27 -15.91
N ASP A 685 7.14 -24.55 -15.97
CA ASP A 685 6.85 -25.51 -14.91
C ASP A 685 7.62 -25.16 -13.63
N ALA A 686 8.89 -24.77 -13.73
CA ALA A 686 9.68 -24.28 -12.60
C ALA A 686 9.07 -23.02 -11.99
N ALA A 687 8.70 -22.04 -12.81
CA ALA A 687 8.10 -20.78 -12.35
C ALA A 687 6.71 -20.98 -11.68
N ARG A 688 5.94 -22.00 -12.07
CA ARG A 688 4.63 -22.29 -11.45
C ARG A 688 4.74 -22.84 -10.03
N VAL A 689 5.87 -23.42 -9.64
CA VAL A 689 6.06 -24.03 -8.31
C VAL A 689 5.82 -23.01 -7.19
N PRO A 690 6.55 -21.87 -7.13
CA PRO A 690 6.27 -20.84 -6.14
C PRO A 690 4.88 -20.21 -6.36
N MET A 691 4.42 -20.00 -7.60
CA MET A 691 3.12 -19.38 -7.82
C MET A 691 1.95 -20.19 -7.26
N LEU A 692 2.02 -21.53 -7.33
CA LEU A 692 1.00 -22.40 -6.73
C LEU A 692 0.99 -22.28 -5.20
N GLN A 693 2.17 -22.16 -4.58
CA GLN A 693 2.32 -21.99 -3.14
C GLN A 693 1.80 -20.62 -2.67
N GLU A 694 2.12 -19.55 -3.41
CA GLU A 694 1.86 -18.17 -2.99
C GLU A 694 0.47 -17.67 -3.39
N LEU A 695 -0.04 -18.05 -4.57
CA LEU A 695 -1.35 -17.63 -5.09
C LEU A 695 -2.46 -18.61 -4.70
N GLY A 696 -2.11 -19.76 -4.14
CA GLY A 696 -3.07 -20.79 -3.70
C GLY A 696 -3.84 -21.47 -4.84
N GLN A 697 -3.45 -21.24 -6.10
CA GLN A 697 -4.12 -21.80 -7.27
C GLN A 697 -3.13 -22.04 -8.42
N ARG A 698 -3.49 -22.94 -9.34
CA ARG A 698 -2.69 -23.19 -10.54
C ARG A 698 -2.83 -22.02 -11.50
N VAL A 699 -1.73 -21.59 -12.09
CA VAL A 699 -1.71 -20.47 -13.04
C VAL A 699 -1.04 -20.85 -14.36
N ILE A 700 -1.41 -20.15 -15.42
CA ILE A 700 -0.64 -20.06 -16.66
C ILE A 700 -0.07 -18.64 -16.77
N PHE A 701 0.93 -18.43 -17.61
CA PHE A 701 1.62 -17.15 -17.71
C PHE A 701 1.34 -16.47 -19.05
N LEU A 702 0.83 -15.25 -19.00
CA LEU A 702 0.92 -14.32 -20.12
C LEU A 702 2.29 -13.64 -20.07
N VAL A 703 3.24 -14.22 -20.80
CA VAL A 703 4.65 -13.82 -20.78
C VAL A 703 4.83 -12.44 -21.41
N LYS A 704 5.34 -11.48 -20.64
CA LYS A 704 5.74 -10.14 -21.12
C LYS A 704 7.20 -10.15 -21.56
N THR A 705 8.07 -10.69 -20.71
CA THR A 705 9.50 -10.82 -20.99
C THR A 705 9.99 -12.20 -20.58
N LEU A 706 10.76 -12.84 -21.47
CA LEU A 706 11.45 -14.09 -21.17
C LEU A 706 12.80 -14.08 -21.87
N ARG A 707 13.88 -14.11 -21.10
CA ARG A 707 15.26 -14.11 -21.61
C ARG A 707 16.10 -15.10 -20.84
N THR A 708 16.96 -15.81 -21.56
CA THR A 708 17.93 -16.73 -20.98
C THR A 708 19.25 -16.65 -21.75
N ASP A 709 20.36 -16.94 -21.07
CA ASP A 709 21.65 -17.21 -21.71
C ASP A 709 22.00 -18.72 -21.74
N GLY A 710 21.02 -19.57 -21.37
CA GLY A 710 21.18 -21.02 -21.24
C GLY A 710 21.63 -21.49 -19.86
N GLU A 711 21.97 -20.55 -18.96
CA GLU A 711 22.37 -20.80 -17.57
C GLU A 711 21.47 -20.04 -16.57
N TRP A 712 21.21 -18.76 -16.83
CA TRP A 712 20.29 -17.90 -16.09
C TRP A 712 19.10 -17.53 -16.95
N CYS A 713 17.92 -17.51 -16.34
CA CYS A 713 16.66 -17.19 -17.01
C CYS A 713 15.85 -16.19 -16.19
N PHE A 714 15.41 -15.12 -16.83
CA PHE A 714 14.49 -14.14 -16.29
C PHE A 714 13.14 -14.26 -16.97
N LEU A 715 12.09 -14.34 -16.17
CA LEU A 715 10.70 -14.33 -16.59
C LEU A 715 9.97 -13.18 -15.92
N MET A 716 9.28 -12.36 -16.72
CA MET A 716 8.26 -11.41 -16.27
C MET A 716 6.95 -11.72 -16.97
N ALA A 717 5.88 -11.96 -16.22
CA ALA A 717 4.60 -12.39 -16.78
C ALA A 717 3.42 -11.99 -15.90
N GLU A 718 2.23 -11.89 -16.48
CA GLU A 718 0.99 -11.86 -15.71
C GLU A 718 0.54 -13.30 -15.44
N PRO A 719 0.23 -13.68 -14.18
CA PRO A 719 -0.39 -14.96 -13.88
C PRO A 719 -1.88 -14.92 -14.22
N LEU A 720 -2.35 -15.93 -14.97
CA LEU A 720 -3.74 -16.11 -15.35
C LEU A 720 -4.25 -17.46 -14.82
N GLN A 721 -5.57 -17.59 -14.70
CA GLN A 721 -6.20 -18.87 -14.42
C GLN A 721 -5.94 -19.88 -15.56
N PRO A 722 -6.00 -21.21 -15.32
CA PRO A 722 -5.72 -22.19 -16.37
C PRO A 722 -6.66 -22.13 -17.58
N ASN A 723 -7.82 -21.49 -17.42
CA ASN A 723 -8.80 -21.22 -18.48
C ASN A 723 -8.49 -19.95 -19.30
N GLY A 724 -7.42 -19.22 -18.99
CA GLY A 724 -7.01 -17.98 -19.68
C GLY A 724 -7.63 -16.68 -19.13
N ARG A 725 -8.50 -16.74 -18.12
CA ARG A 725 -9.06 -15.54 -17.47
C ARG A 725 -8.05 -14.89 -16.51
N LYS A 726 -8.22 -13.59 -16.26
CA LYS A 726 -7.45 -12.88 -15.23
C LYS A 726 -7.57 -13.56 -13.86
N LEU A 727 -6.45 -13.56 -13.13
CA LEU A 727 -6.40 -14.06 -11.77
C LEU A 727 -7.28 -13.18 -10.86
N ASN A 728 -8.11 -13.80 -10.02
CA ASN A 728 -8.78 -13.06 -8.96
C ASN A 728 -7.82 -12.86 -7.79
N TRP A 729 -7.18 -11.70 -7.71
CA TRP A 729 -6.22 -11.38 -6.66
C TRP A 729 -6.83 -11.34 -5.25
N TYR A 730 -8.13 -11.00 -5.13
CA TYR A 730 -8.85 -11.01 -3.86
C TYR A 730 -9.03 -12.40 -3.26
N SER A 731 -8.86 -13.46 -4.06
CA SER A 731 -8.88 -14.84 -3.57
C SER A 731 -7.49 -15.37 -3.20
N THR A 732 -6.47 -14.52 -3.22
CA THR A 732 -5.09 -14.87 -2.87
C THR A 732 -4.70 -14.21 -1.55
N ARG A 733 -3.56 -14.58 -0.96
CA ARG A 733 -3.04 -13.89 0.22
C ARG A 733 -2.73 -12.41 -0.01
N PHE A 734 -2.59 -12.02 -1.28
CA PHE A 734 -2.29 -10.65 -1.70
C PHE A 734 -3.56 -9.80 -1.85
N ALA A 735 -4.71 -10.29 -1.39
CA ALA A 735 -5.98 -9.56 -1.46
C ALA A 735 -5.88 -8.16 -0.85
N ASN A 736 -5.18 -8.00 0.28
CA ASN A 736 -4.98 -6.71 0.91
C ASN A 736 -4.07 -5.79 0.09
N ASP A 737 -2.94 -6.30 -0.43
CA ASP A 737 -2.02 -5.49 -1.23
C ASP A 737 -2.67 -5.06 -2.56
N TRP A 738 -3.46 -5.96 -3.17
CA TRP A 738 -4.27 -5.69 -4.36
C TRP A 738 -5.38 -4.68 -4.09
N ALA A 739 -6.07 -4.78 -2.94
CA ALA A 739 -7.11 -3.84 -2.54
C ALA A 739 -6.57 -2.44 -2.26
N ASN A 740 -5.30 -2.31 -1.89
CA ASN A 740 -4.64 -1.05 -1.56
C ASN A 740 -3.79 -0.48 -2.70
N ASP A 741 -3.88 -1.04 -3.92
CA ASP A 741 -3.05 -0.67 -5.08
C ASP A 741 -1.53 -0.67 -4.76
N ALA A 742 -1.13 -1.53 -3.82
CA ALA A 742 0.23 -1.67 -3.32
C ALA A 742 1.00 -2.78 -4.05
N MET A 743 0.46 -3.28 -5.16
CA MET A 743 1.08 -4.34 -5.96
C MET A 743 0.65 -4.23 -7.44
N SER A 744 1.50 -4.64 -8.37
CA SER A 744 1.11 -4.83 -9.78
C SER A 744 0.45 -6.21 -10.02
N ASP A 745 -0.04 -6.44 -11.24
CA ASP A 745 -0.52 -7.75 -11.69
C ASP A 745 0.58 -8.65 -12.28
N LEU A 746 1.84 -8.25 -12.15
CA LEU A 746 2.99 -8.98 -12.70
C LEU A 746 3.62 -9.91 -11.67
N VAL A 747 4.29 -10.95 -12.18
CA VAL A 747 5.26 -11.74 -11.42
C VAL A 747 6.59 -11.69 -12.14
N MET A 748 7.67 -11.56 -11.37
CA MET A 748 9.03 -11.65 -11.86
C MET A 748 9.72 -12.84 -11.21
N VAL A 749 10.40 -13.67 -12.00
CA VAL A 749 11.04 -14.90 -11.55
C VAL A 749 12.44 -15.00 -12.13
N LEU A 750 13.43 -15.14 -11.26
CA LEU A 750 14.82 -15.43 -11.61
C LEU A 750 15.10 -16.91 -11.38
N MET A 751 15.65 -17.56 -12.41
CA MET A 751 15.93 -18.98 -12.40
C MET A 751 17.38 -19.24 -12.81
N HIS A 752 17.98 -20.26 -12.18
CA HIS A 752 19.30 -20.78 -12.54
C HIS A 752 19.17 -22.25 -12.92
N ARG A 753 19.97 -22.65 -13.90
CA ARG A 753 19.94 -24.01 -14.42
C ARG A 753 20.72 -24.96 -13.50
N GLN A 754 20.04 -25.99 -13.00
CA GLN A 754 20.66 -27.07 -12.23
C GLN A 754 20.49 -28.41 -12.96
N GLY A 755 21.57 -28.93 -13.53
CA GLY A 755 21.54 -30.14 -14.34
C GLY A 755 20.67 -29.96 -15.58
N SER A 756 19.67 -30.84 -15.76
CA SER A 756 18.70 -30.75 -16.86
C SER A 756 17.46 -29.90 -16.54
N GLY A 757 17.34 -29.37 -15.33
CA GLY A 757 16.18 -28.63 -14.86
C GLY A 757 16.46 -27.15 -14.58
N TRP A 758 15.38 -26.39 -14.41
CA TRP A 758 15.41 -25.00 -13.97
C TRP A 758 14.98 -24.92 -12.51
N GLN A 759 15.73 -24.20 -11.70
CA GLN A 759 15.36 -23.93 -10.31
C GLN A 759 15.12 -22.42 -10.15
N VAL A 760 14.03 -22.07 -9.48
CA VAL A 760 13.78 -20.69 -9.07
C VAL A 760 14.78 -20.33 -7.97
N VAL A 761 15.54 -19.26 -8.22
CA VAL A 761 16.51 -18.71 -7.27
C VAL A 761 15.87 -17.58 -6.47
N ASP A 762 15.07 -16.75 -7.15
CA ASP A 762 14.39 -15.61 -6.54
C ASP A 762 13.11 -15.28 -7.32
N TYR A 763 12.13 -14.64 -6.67
CA TYR A 763 10.90 -14.19 -7.31
C TYR A 763 10.21 -13.09 -6.51
N VAL A 764 9.38 -12.30 -7.20
CA VAL A 764 8.47 -11.33 -6.59
C VAL A 764 7.10 -11.41 -7.27
N ILE A 765 6.05 -11.20 -6.49
CA ILE A 765 4.66 -11.16 -6.93
C ILE A 765 4.13 -9.75 -6.71
N GLY A 766 3.57 -9.17 -7.76
CA GLY A 766 3.05 -7.82 -7.83
C GLY A 766 4.05 -6.71 -7.50
N PRO A 767 5.28 -6.71 -8.06
CA PRO A 767 6.20 -5.61 -7.82
C PRO A 767 5.63 -4.28 -8.36
N THR A 768 5.64 -3.23 -7.54
CA THR A 768 5.26 -1.87 -7.95
C THR A 768 6.39 -1.11 -8.63
N ASP A 769 7.60 -1.67 -8.62
CA ASP A 769 8.84 -1.11 -9.14
C ASP A 769 9.61 -2.13 -10.01
N VAL A 770 10.76 -1.72 -10.52
CA VAL A 770 11.65 -2.55 -11.36
C VAL A 770 12.49 -3.48 -10.47
N HIS A 771 11.82 -4.41 -9.78
CA HIS A 771 12.43 -5.27 -8.74
C HIS A 771 13.70 -6.02 -9.20
N TRP A 772 13.77 -6.38 -10.49
CA TRP A 772 14.93 -7.07 -11.06
C TRP A 772 16.24 -6.25 -11.02
N TYR A 773 16.18 -4.93 -10.82
CA TYR A 773 17.37 -4.10 -10.69
C TYR A 773 18.24 -4.53 -9.49
N ASN A 774 17.61 -4.92 -8.38
CA ASN A 774 18.30 -5.43 -7.19
C ASN A 774 19.01 -6.78 -7.44
N TRP A 775 18.56 -7.55 -8.45
CA TRP A 775 19.14 -8.84 -8.78
C TRP A 775 20.44 -8.74 -9.58
N ILE A 776 20.71 -7.59 -10.21
CA ILE A 776 21.97 -7.31 -10.91
C ILE A 776 23.13 -7.44 -9.92
N ASP A 777 23.06 -6.70 -8.81
CA ASP A 777 24.12 -6.67 -7.82
C ASP A 777 24.11 -7.89 -6.91
N SER A 778 22.92 -8.34 -6.48
CA SER A 778 22.78 -9.47 -5.54
C SER A 778 23.28 -10.80 -6.12
N TYR A 779 23.16 -11.00 -7.43
CA TYR A 779 23.55 -12.24 -8.11
C TYR A 779 24.70 -12.05 -9.13
N GLY A 780 25.23 -10.83 -9.27
CA GLY A 780 26.31 -10.51 -10.22
C GLY A 780 25.89 -10.71 -11.68
N LEU A 781 24.63 -10.40 -12.01
CA LEU A 781 24.04 -10.62 -13.33
C LEU A 781 24.02 -9.34 -14.14
N PRO A 782 24.33 -9.38 -15.45
CA PRO A 782 24.35 -8.17 -16.26
C PRO A 782 22.92 -7.71 -16.63
N GLU A 783 22.69 -6.40 -16.60
CA GLU A 783 21.39 -5.76 -16.89
C GLU A 783 20.73 -6.26 -18.19
N ARG A 784 21.54 -6.51 -19.21
CA ARG A 784 21.13 -7.09 -20.50
C ARG A 784 20.39 -8.43 -20.39
N LEU A 785 20.42 -9.16 -19.28
CA LEU A 785 19.56 -10.34 -19.07
C LEU A 785 18.09 -9.94 -18.90
N PHE A 786 17.84 -8.80 -18.26
CA PHE A 786 16.51 -8.33 -17.84
C PHE A 786 15.90 -7.34 -18.83
N ASN A 787 16.72 -6.44 -19.40
CA ASN A 787 16.29 -5.41 -20.33
C ASN A 787 17.05 -5.53 -21.67
N PRO A 788 16.37 -5.68 -22.83
CA PRO A 788 17.04 -5.69 -24.13
C PRO A 788 17.63 -4.33 -24.56
N GLY A 789 17.30 -3.23 -23.87
CA GLY A 789 17.71 -1.86 -24.21
C GLY A 789 16.54 -0.99 -24.63
#